data_AF-A0A2P6RQ56-F1
#
_entry.id   AF-A0A2P6RQ56-F1
#
_cell.length_a   1.000
_cell.length_b   1.000
_cell.length_c   1.000
_cell.angle_alpha   90.00
_cell.angle_beta   90.00
_cell.angle_gamma   90.00
#
_symmetry.space_group_name_H-M   'P 1'
#
loop_
_entity.id
_entity.type
_entity.pdbx_description
1 polymer ?
#
loop_
_entity_poly.entity_id
_entity_poly.type
_entity_poly.pdbx_seq_one_letter_code
_entity_poly.pdbx_strand_id
1 'polypeptide(L)'
;MAEVDEDLVEKILSTLPPKALMRFKCASKGWYALINDPRFVANHLSYYNSNSKRLLLMKKRLVSKDNKDTANETAEEEEEELVFSLLNLCNNDDDIDNGEDSIIVSSVEDIKIPFCMSLKTRGEAVHIVGHCNGIICLLLVKSFQVLLWNPAIQEFKLLPPFPYLPDDDWYEDVWSRYVQGFGYDPKLNEYKVVNIGLVSPSEMRDDGYDIYNPPKAAIYTLSTDSWRKINTNAFETETTVLRPESFQIQFKQIFYWLGHEQHKELIAFDRYEDLTGPVIILLDIENEVFHDIMLPECLYHPWVFTDGMELRVWNESPALFVLVVGLQGYKPEDEYSFVIWVLDELGGPKGAWTKHLTLDPTEKPLAFLNSNEIFINDFMKLVLSYDLGSESLKDFLIQNTPYSTRQICDESDDIVAVVYVKSIVSVLGAHKLESRNNSSAVNFSPLTHFPSGPSIVDRELHSYSIWAIPPNDVSFRIKKLMEGLRAEFGGPEIKPHITVVGSIRMTYEDVLNKFRSLPSKYFRAYQAKVNLVVTSNFYHQCVSLLIDSSTEVSHQLDCTTRICTAHWGFHSGGRPYLSLLYGNLTEEERKIALEKVSSLDKNISSLSFTISQLAVYKIDYRDITLKSWEKIAEYALPFH
;
A
#
# COMPACT_ATOMS: atom_id res chain seq x y z
N MET A 1 -54.92 8.45 21.33
CA MET A 1 -53.88 8.93 20.39
C MET A 1 -53.99 8.07 19.16
N ALA A 2 -54.15 8.65 17.99
CA ALA A 2 -54.10 7.89 16.74
C ALA A 2 -52.67 7.31 16.61
N GLU A 3 -52.56 5.99 16.42
CA GLU A 3 -51.30 5.35 16.04
C GLU A 3 -50.89 5.93 14.69
N VAL A 4 -49.80 6.68 14.68
CA VAL A 4 -49.11 7.05 13.44
C VAL A 4 -48.49 5.76 12.91
N ASP A 5 -48.76 5.45 11.66
CA ASP A 5 -48.22 4.30 10.95
C ASP A 5 -46.69 4.21 11.14
N GLU A 6 -46.20 3.06 11.63
CA GLU A 6 -44.77 2.85 11.92
C GLU A 6 -43.91 3.04 10.66
N ASP A 7 -44.44 2.63 9.49
CA ASP A 7 -43.78 2.81 8.20
C ASP A 7 -43.62 4.29 7.84
N LEU A 8 -44.60 5.12 8.20
CA LEU A 8 -44.55 6.57 7.98
C LEU A 8 -43.54 7.22 8.92
N VAL A 9 -43.46 6.77 10.18
CA VAL A 9 -42.47 7.25 11.15
C VAL A 9 -41.06 6.90 10.68
N GLU A 10 -40.81 5.66 10.26
CA GLU A 10 -39.51 5.24 9.72
C GLU A 10 -39.11 6.09 8.51
N LYS A 11 -40.05 6.30 7.57
CA LYS A 11 -39.81 7.15 6.41
C LYS A 11 -39.47 8.58 6.80
N ILE A 12 -40.20 9.19 7.72
CA ILE A 12 -39.90 10.56 8.19
C ILE A 12 -38.51 10.61 8.82
N LEU A 13 -38.21 9.70 9.76
CA LEU A 13 -36.93 9.66 10.45
C LEU A 13 -35.76 9.41 9.47
N SER A 14 -35.95 8.58 8.44
CA SER A 14 -34.91 8.30 7.44
C SER A 14 -34.44 9.54 6.66
N THR A 15 -35.29 10.57 6.55
CA THR A 15 -34.97 11.83 5.86
C THR A 15 -34.23 12.85 6.73
N LEU A 16 -34.12 12.61 8.03
CA LEU A 16 -33.57 13.57 8.98
C LEU A 16 -32.03 13.47 9.06
N PRO A 17 -31.34 14.60 9.32
CA PRO A 17 -29.89 14.59 9.47
C PRO A 17 -29.47 13.81 10.72
N PRO A 18 -28.28 13.16 10.71
CA PRO A 18 -27.79 12.37 11.85
C PRO A 18 -27.89 13.08 13.20
N LYS A 19 -27.51 14.36 13.26
CA LYS A 19 -27.57 15.17 14.48
C LYS A 19 -28.98 15.29 15.07
N ALA A 20 -30.01 15.35 14.21
CA ALA A 20 -31.41 15.38 14.66
C ALA A 20 -31.85 14.00 15.18
N LEU A 21 -31.48 12.92 14.49
CA LEU A 21 -31.76 11.55 14.90
C LEU A 21 -31.16 11.23 16.27
N MET A 22 -29.91 11.65 16.52
CA MET A 22 -29.27 11.45 17.83
C MET A 22 -30.03 12.17 18.96
N ARG A 23 -30.67 13.32 18.70
CA ARG A 23 -31.53 13.98 19.69
C ARG A 23 -32.86 13.24 19.89
N PHE A 24 -33.41 12.66 18.83
CA PHE A 24 -34.67 11.91 18.88
C PHE A 24 -34.58 10.54 19.56
N LYS A 25 -33.37 9.97 19.69
CA LYS A 25 -33.12 8.82 20.58
C LYS A 25 -33.67 9.03 22.00
N CYS A 26 -33.70 10.27 22.49
CA CYS A 26 -34.17 10.59 23.84
C CYS A 26 -35.69 10.81 23.95
N ALA A 27 -36.42 10.91 22.83
CA ALA A 27 -37.83 11.29 22.83
C ALA A 27 -38.78 10.10 23.04
N SER A 28 -38.39 8.89 22.63
CA SER A 28 -39.20 7.67 22.77
C SER A 28 -38.32 6.42 22.74
N LYS A 29 -38.71 5.38 23.50
CA LYS A 29 -38.06 4.05 23.44
C LYS A 29 -38.20 3.40 22.07
N GLY A 30 -39.31 3.62 21.37
CA GLY A 30 -39.52 3.10 20.02
C GLY A 30 -38.56 3.73 19.01
N TRP A 31 -38.39 5.05 19.07
CA TRP A 31 -37.42 5.75 18.22
C TRP A 31 -35.99 5.41 18.59
N TYR A 32 -35.69 5.24 19.89
CA TYR A 32 -34.38 4.72 20.31
C TYR A 32 -34.09 3.34 19.69
N ALA A 33 -35.05 2.41 19.75
CA ALA A 33 -34.88 1.08 19.16
C ALA A 33 -34.71 1.15 17.63
N LEU A 34 -35.56 1.93 16.94
CA LEU A 34 -35.52 2.08 15.49
C LEU A 34 -34.21 2.74 14.99
N ILE A 35 -33.77 3.83 15.63
CA ILE A 35 -32.56 4.55 15.19
C ILE A 35 -31.28 3.73 15.45
N ASN A 36 -31.32 2.80 16.40
CA ASN A 36 -30.23 1.85 16.64
C ASN A 36 -30.42 0.53 15.86
N ASP A 37 -31.54 0.33 15.15
CA ASP A 37 -31.75 -0.84 14.31
C ASP A 37 -30.75 -0.79 13.14
N PRO A 38 -29.94 -1.83 12.95
CA PRO A 38 -28.90 -1.78 11.94
C PRO A 38 -29.42 -1.67 10.49
N ARG A 39 -30.65 -2.13 10.20
CA ARG A 39 -31.28 -1.95 8.87
C ARG A 39 -31.67 -0.49 8.68
N PHE A 40 -32.19 0.17 9.71
CA PHE A 40 -32.46 1.59 9.67
C PHE A 40 -31.18 2.40 9.40
N VAL A 41 -30.07 2.07 10.09
CA VAL A 41 -28.77 2.71 9.85
C VAL A 41 -28.29 2.51 8.41
N ALA A 42 -28.39 1.29 7.88
CA ALA A 42 -28.00 1.00 6.49
C ALA A 42 -28.87 1.76 5.48
N ASN A 43 -30.19 1.79 5.69
CA ASN A 43 -31.14 2.51 4.84
C ASN A 43 -30.88 4.02 4.89
N HIS A 44 -30.64 4.58 6.07
CA HIS A 44 -30.31 5.99 6.27
C HIS A 44 -29.02 6.36 5.54
N LEU A 45 -27.97 5.56 5.69
CA LEU A 45 -26.70 5.75 4.98
C LEU A 45 -26.88 5.69 3.46
N SER A 46 -27.60 4.69 2.94
CA SER A 46 -27.88 4.56 1.50
C SER A 46 -28.66 5.76 0.98
N TYR A 47 -29.66 6.22 1.72
CA TYR A 47 -30.45 7.40 1.35
C TYR A 47 -29.56 8.64 1.23
N TYR A 48 -28.66 8.86 2.19
CA TYR A 48 -27.72 9.99 2.16
C TYR A 48 -26.65 9.85 1.07
N ASN A 49 -26.19 8.64 0.75
CA ASN A 49 -25.26 8.42 -0.37
C ASN A 49 -25.93 8.68 -1.73
N SER A 50 -27.19 8.29 -1.92
CA SER A 50 -27.88 8.40 -3.22
C SER A 50 -28.55 9.76 -3.46
N ASN A 51 -29.01 10.44 -2.41
CA ASN A 51 -29.79 11.68 -2.54
C ASN A 51 -29.03 12.94 -2.12
N SER A 52 -27.82 12.82 -1.56
CA SER A 52 -27.04 14.01 -1.25
C SER A 52 -26.47 14.61 -2.53
N LYS A 53 -27.14 15.65 -3.06
CA LYS A 53 -26.55 16.58 -4.04
C LYS A 53 -25.36 17.38 -3.48
N ARG A 54 -25.04 17.18 -2.20
CA ARG A 54 -24.00 17.91 -1.48
C ARG A 54 -22.82 16.99 -1.24
N LEU A 55 -21.66 17.43 -1.68
CA LEU A 55 -20.41 16.76 -1.42
C LEU A 55 -19.74 17.43 -0.25
N LEU A 56 -19.32 16.62 0.71
CA LEU A 56 -18.72 17.12 1.93
C LEU A 56 -17.23 16.80 1.87
N LEU A 57 -16.39 17.81 1.75
CA LEU A 57 -14.95 17.60 1.83
C LEU A 57 -14.52 17.91 3.26
N MET A 58 -14.04 16.91 3.98
CA MET A 58 -13.46 17.13 5.31
C MET A 58 -11.97 17.39 5.17
N LYS A 59 -11.50 18.52 5.70
CA LYS A 59 -10.11 18.98 5.66
C LYS A 59 -9.60 19.23 7.08
N LYS A 60 -8.40 18.73 7.39
CA LYS A 60 -7.63 19.09 8.58
C LYS A 60 -7.04 20.50 8.42
N ARG A 61 -7.16 21.38 9.42
CA ARG A 61 -6.59 22.74 9.43
C ARG A 61 -6.05 23.10 10.80
N LEU A 62 -5.13 24.05 10.81
CA LEU A 62 -4.56 24.64 12.02
C LEU A 62 -5.02 26.10 12.10
N VAL A 63 -5.63 26.50 13.21
CA VAL A 63 -6.23 27.84 13.39
C VAL A 63 -5.65 28.48 14.64
N SER A 64 -5.27 29.75 14.56
CA SER A 64 -4.78 30.51 15.73
C SER A 64 -5.90 30.72 16.75
N LYS A 65 -5.61 30.51 18.04
CA LYS A 65 -6.56 30.87 19.10
C LYS A 65 -6.65 32.38 19.25
N ASP A 66 -7.82 32.94 18.94
CA ASP A 66 -8.19 34.30 19.33
C ASP A 66 -8.28 34.39 20.87
N ASN A 67 -7.17 34.66 21.56
CA ASN A 67 -7.17 34.98 23.00
C ASN A 67 -7.73 36.40 23.21
N LYS A 68 -9.06 36.56 23.14
CA LYS A 68 -9.73 37.85 23.40
C LYS A 68 -9.93 38.18 24.89
N ASP A 69 -9.57 37.30 25.82
CA ASP A 69 -9.96 37.44 27.23
C ASP A 69 -8.83 37.67 28.25
N THR A 70 -7.56 37.78 27.85
CA THR A 70 -6.49 38.19 28.79
C THR A 70 -5.50 39.14 28.13
N ALA A 71 -5.70 40.43 28.36
CA ALA A 71 -4.69 41.45 28.15
C ALA A 71 -3.58 41.31 29.20
N ASN A 72 -2.62 40.41 28.97
CA ASN A 72 -1.32 40.46 29.63
C ASN A 72 -0.24 40.33 28.55
N GLU A 73 0.46 41.44 28.33
CA GLU A 73 1.60 41.56 27.43
C GLU A 73 2.81 40.81 27.99
N THR A 74 2.88 39.51 27.71
CA THR A 74 4.14 38.80 27.58
C THR A 74 4.10 38.06 26.26
N ALA A 75 5.26 37.85 25.62
CA ALA A 75 5.37 37.11 24.35
C ALA A 75 4.96 35.64 24.57
N GLU A 76 3.66 35.41 24.65
CA GLU A 76 3.03 34.11 24.72
C GLU A 76 2.98 33.58 23.29
N GLU A 77 3.51 32.38 23.10
CA GLU A 77 3.49 31.66 21.85
C GLU A 77 2.04 31.59 21.33
N GLU A 78 1.80 31.94 20.07
CA GLU A 78 0.48 31.78 19.47
C GLU A 78 0.09 30.30 19.54
N GLU A 79 -0.85 29.95 20.42
CA GLU A 79 -1.36 28.59 20.53
C GLU A 79 -2.25 28.28 19.32
N GLU A 80 -1.74 27.43 18.45
CA GLU A 80 -2.46 26.87 17.31
C GLU A 80 -3.39 25.72 17.75
N GLU A 81 -4.65 25.72 17.29
CA GLU A 81 -5.63 24.66 17.52
C GLU A 81 -5.91 23.87 16.23
N LEU A 82 -5.87 22.54 16.33
CA LEU A 82 -6.24 21.63 15.26
C LEU A 82 -7.77 21.57 15.09
N VAL A 83 -8.27 21.86 13.89
CA VAL A 83 -9.69 21.79 13.55
C VAL A 83 -9.93 20.92 12.31
N PHE A 84 -11.14 20.35 12.20
CA PHE A 84 -11.61 19.69 10.97
C PHE A 84 -12.70 20.54 10.35
N SER A 85 -12.45 21.09 9.16
CA SER A 85 -13.41 21.89 8.42
C SER A 85 -14.17 21.03 7.43
N LEU A 86 -15.49 21.15 7.42
CA LEU A 86 -16.37 20.51 6.46
C LEU A 86 -16.79 21.51 5.39
N LEU A 87 -16.41 21.24 4.14
CA LEU A 87 -16.76 22.05 2.99
C LEU A 87 -18.01 21.48 2.34
N ASN A 88 -19.10 22.25 2.33
CA ASN A 88 -20.33 21.88 1.64
C ASN A 88 -20.28 22.36 0.18
N LEU A 89 -20.12 21.44 -0.75
CA LEU A 89 -20.10 21.67 -2.19
C LEU A 89 -21.48 21.38 -2.79
N CYS A 90 -21.95 22.22 -3.72
CA CYS A 90 -23.19 21.99 -4.45
C CYS A 90 -23.10 22.54 -5.88
N ASN A 91 -23.93 21.99 -6.77
CA ASN A 91 -24.08 22.49 -8.13
C ASN A 91 -24.71 23.88 -8.09
N ASN A 92 -24.23 24.75 -8.96
CA ASN A 92 -24.74 26.09 -9.15
C ASN A 92 -26.04 25.99 -9.97
N ASP A 93 -27.19 26.01 -9.30
CA ASP A 93 -28.49 25.94 -9.97
C ASP A 93 -28.76 27.18 -10.88
N ASP A 94 -27.92 28.22 -10.79
CA ASP A 94 -28.04 29.49 -11.54
C ASP A 94 -27.36 29.47 -12.93
N ASP A 95 -26.55 28.45 -13.27
CA ASP A 95 -25.79 28.35 -14.55
C ASP A 95 -26.46 27.48 -15.63
N ILE A 96 -27.73 27.07 -15.43
CA ILE A 96 -28.47 26.19 -16.36
C ILE A 96 -28.54 26.76 -17.78
N ASP A 97 -28.46 28.08 -17.95
CA ASP A 97 -28.55 28.75 -19.26
C ASP A 97 -27.26 28.64 -20.11
N ASN A 98 -26.11 28.28 -19.54
CA ASN A 98 -24.84 28.14 -20.27
C ASN A 98 -24.38 26.71 -20.51
N GLY A 99 -25.07 25.70 -19.96
CA GLY A 99 -24.73 24.29 -20.16
C GLY A 99 -23.42 23.84 -19.48
N GLU A 100 -22.83 24.67 -18.62
CA GLU A 100 -21.71 24.29 -17.76
C GLU A 100 -22.22 23.97 -16.36
N ASP A 101 -22.13 22.70 -15.96
CA ASP A 101 -22.26 22.33 -14.54
C ASP A 101 -21.08 22.99 -13.79
N SER A 102 -21.37 24.01 -12.98
CA SER A 102 -20.37 24.65 -12.12
C SER A 102 -20.65 24.27 -10.65
N ILE A 103 -19.59 23.98 -9.89
CA ILE A 103 -19.68 23.61 -8.49
C ILE A 103 -19.18 24.75 -7.63
N ILE A 104 -19.92 25.07 -6.58
CA ILE A 104 -19.58 26.14 -5.64
C ILE A 104 -19.49 25.61 -4.20
N VAL A 105 -18.63 26.24 -3.40
CA VAL A 105 -18.62 26.05 -1.95
C VAL A 105 -19.76 26.88 -1.35
N SER A 106 -20.84 26.22 -0.94
CA SER A 106 -21.97 26.90 -0.31
C SER A 106 -21.68 27.40 1.11
N SER A 107 -20.83 26.69 1.85
CA SER A 107 -20.51 27.01 3.24
C SER A 107 -19.34 26.16 3.76
N VAL A 108 -18.63 26.70 4.76
CA VAL A 108 -17.63 25.98 5.54
C VAL A 108 -18.14 25.82 6.98
N GLU A 109 -18.13 24.60 7.52
CA GLU A 109 -18.52 24.28 8.89
C GLU A 109 -17.31 23.71 9.64
N ASP A 110 -16.77 24.43 10.63
CA ASP A 110 -15.71 23.89 11.48
C ASP A 110 -16.29 22.95 12.54
N ILE A 111 -15.81 21.70 12.52
CA ILE A 111 -16.19 20.67 13.46
C ILE A 111 -15.25 20.76 14.66
N LYS A 112 -15.82 21.17 15.79
CA LYS A 112 -15.11 21.14 17.07
C LYS A 112 -14.81 19.70 17.46
N ILE A 113 -13.55 19.44 17.76
CA ILE A 113 -13.10 18.16 18.29
C ILE A 113 -13.76 17.98 19.68
N PRO A 114 -14.41 16.84 19.97
CA PRO A 114 -14.97 16.58 21.29
C PRO A 114 -13.89 16.66 22.37
N PHE A 115 -14.17 17.30 23.51
CA PHE A 115 -13.19 17.48 24.60
C PHE A 115 -12.47 16.19 25.01
N CYS A 116 -13.20 15.08 25.07
CA CYS A 116 -12.67 13.77 25.40
C CYS A 116 -11.75 13.18 24.32
N MET A 117 -11.93 13.55 23.06
CA MET A 117 -10.96 13.29 21.99
C MET A 117 -9.74 14.20 22.15
N SER A 118 -9.91 15.48 22.48
CA SER A 118 -8.80 16.40 22.74
C SER A 118 -7.87 15.90 23.86
N LEU A 119 -8.44 15.27 24.91
CA LEU A 119 -7.67 14.60 25.97
C LEU A 119 -6.83 13.42 25.46
N LYS A 120 -7.25 12.77 24.38
CA LYS A 120 -6.52 11.67 23.73
C LYS A 120 -5.46 12.18 22.75
N THR A 121 -5.71 13.30 22.08
CA THR A 121 -4.75 13.86 21.12
C THR A 121 -3.62 14.62 21.79
N ARG A 122 -3.77 15.23 22.99
CA ARG A 122 -2.70 15.92 23.74
C ARG A 122 -1.74 16.81 22.91
N GLY A 123 -2.22 17.43 21.83
CA GLY A 123 -1.37 18.22 20.91
C GLY A 123 -0.43 17.39 20.02
N GLU A 124 -0.67 16.10 19.89
CA GLU A 124 -0.03 15.21 18.91
C GLU A 124 -0.57 15.49 17.51
N ALA A 125 0.30 15.33 16.50
CA ALA A 125 -0.11 15.37 15.12
C ALA A 125 -1.10 14.23 14.83
N VAL A 126 -2.13 14.52 14.03
CA VAL A 126 -3.17 13.57 13.64
C VAL A 126 -3.14 13.40 12.13
N HIS A 127 -3.09 12.16 11.67
CA HIS A 127 -3.13 11.77 10.26
C HIS A 127 -4.46 11.08 9.93
N ILE A 128 -5.05 11.37 8.77
CA ILE A 128 -6.25 10.68 8.29
C ILE A 128 -5.80 9.42 7.53
N VAL A 129 -5.99 8.24 8.12
CA VAL A 129 -5.68 6.97 7.46
C VAL A 129 -6.63 6.71 6.31
N GLY A 130 -7.91 7.01 6.50
CA GLY A 130 -8.95 6.78 5.51
C GLY A 130 -10.34 6.98 6.10
N HIS A 131 -11.37 6.78 5.30
CA HIS A 131 -12.75 6.93 5.70
C HIS A 131 -13.63 5.82 5.13
N CYS A 132 -14.80 5.62 5.73
CA CYS A 132 -15.81 4.71 5.22
C CYS A 132 -17.14 5.00 5.91
N ASN A 133 -18.23 5.14 5.14
CA ASN A 133 -19.59 5.25 5.68
C ASN A 133 -19.75 6.34 6.76
N GLY A 134 -19.04 7.46 6.62
CA GLY A 134 -19.04 8.57 7.59
C GLY A 134 -18.18 8.36 8.84
N ILE A 135 -17.48 7.23 8.94
CA ILE A 135 -16.41 7.02 9.92
C ILE A 135 -15.08 7.45 9.31
N ILE A 136 -14.27 8.13 10.11
CA ILE A 136 -12.91 8.54 9.77
C ILE A 136 -11.96 7.77 10.68
N CYS A 137 -10.98 7.10 10.07
CA CYS A 137 -9.89 6.46 10.78
C CYS A 137 -8.72 7.44 10.87
N LEU A 138 -8.30 7.70 12.09
CA LEU A 138 -7.25 8.64 12.44
C LEU A 138 -6.07 7.88 13.08
N LEU A 139 -4.86 8.31 12.76
CA LEU A 139 -3.63 7.89 13.42
C LEU A 139 -3.10 9.07 14.25
N LEU A 140 -2.88 8.82 15.54
CA LEU A 140 -2.12 9.72 16.40
C LEU A 140 -0.65 9.42 16.21
N VAL A 141 0.07 10.38 15.66
CA VAL A 141 1.42 10.18 15.12
C VAL A 141 2.42 9.80 16.20
N LYS A 142 2.44 10.56 17.30
CA LYS A 142 3.47 10.39 18.33
C LYS A 142 3.23 9.14 19.16
N SER A 143 1.96 8.86 19.49
CA SER A 143 1.57 7.68 20.28
C SER A 143 1.33 6.42 19.45
N PHE A 144 1.33 6.52 18.11
CA PHE A 144 0.96 5.44 17.19
C PHE A 144 -0.41 4.81 17.47
N GLN A 145 -1.33 5.56 18.06
CA GLN A 145 -2.65 5.06 18.38
C GLN A 145 -3.62 5.27 17.22
N VAL A 146 -4.43 4.26 16.93
CA VAL A 146 -5.50 4.37 15.94
C VAL A 146 -6.81 4.72 16.63
N LEU A 147 -7.54 5.65 16.04
CA LEU A 147 -8.82 6.13 16.54
C LEU A 147 -9.86 6.16 15.41
N LEU A 148 -11.05 5.63 15.69
CA LEU A 148 -12.20 5.78 14.80
C LEU A 148 -13.06 6.94 15.29
N TRP A 149 -13.51 7.79 14.38
CA TRP A 149 -14.32 8.96 14.67
C TRP A 149 -15.51 9.05 13.73
N ASN A 150 -16.72 9.19 14.27
CA ASN A 150 -17.88 9.67 13.52
C ASN A 150 -18.22 11.11 13.96
N PRO A 151 -17.81 12.12 13.18
CA PRO A 151 -18.11 13.53 13.46
C PRO A 151 -19.60 13.87 13.55
N ALA A 152 -20.45 13.20 12.77
CA ALA A 152 -21.87 13.54 12.65
C ALA A 152 -22.67 13.21 13.92
N ILE A 153 -22.23 12.21 14.68
CA ILE A 153 -22.84 11.78 15.95
C ILE A 153 -21.92 12.03 17.15
N GLN A 154 -20.74 12.63 16.93
CA GLN A 154 -19.73 12.96 17.95
C GLN A 154 -19.24 11.73 18.73
N GLU A 155 -19.24 10.56 18.11
CA GLU A 155 -18.71 9.34 18.71
C GLU A 155 -17.28 9.10 18.26
N PHE A 156 -16.42 8.62 19.16
CA PHE A 156 -15.07 8.18 18.83
C PHE A 156 -14.72 6.95 19.65
N LYS A 157 -13.79 6.14 19.12
CA LYS A 157 -13.27 4.95 19.77
C LYS A 157 -11.78 4.88 19.56
N LEU A 158 -11.03 4.90 20.66
CA LEU A 158 -9.61 4.57 20.65
C LEU A 158 -9.48 3.06 20.55
N LEU A 159 -8.69 2.59 19.59
CA LEU A 159 -8.47 1.16 19.41
C LEU A 159 -7.46 0.64 20.44
N PRO A 160 -7.55 -0.64 20.85
CA PRO A 160 -6.51 -1.24 21.67
C PRO A 160 -5.15 -1.19 20.95
N PRO A 161 -4.03 -1.14 21.69
CA PRO A 161 -2.70 -1.22 21.10
C PRO A 161 -2.58 -2.47 20.20
N PHE A 162 -2.00 -2.30 19.02
CA PHE A 162 -1.83 -3.39 18.07
C PHE A 162 -0.60 -4.25 18.43
N PRO A 163 -0.52 -5.52 17.98
CA PRO A 163 0.37 -6.53 18.58
C PRO A 163 1.86 -6.45 18.18
N TYR A 164 2.26 -5.41 17.45
CA TYR A 164 3.62 -5.29 16.89
C TYR A 164 4.28 -3.94 17.17
N LEU A 165 3.83 -3.21 18.20
CA LEU A 165 4.57 -2.04 18.67
C LEU A 165 5.99 -2.48 19.07
N PRO A 166 7.06 -1.77 18.68
CA PRO A 166 8.41 -2.08 19.11
C PRO A 166 8.53 -1.65 20.58
N ASP A 167 9.25 -2.41 21.39
CA ASP A 167 9.54 -2.03 22.79
C ASP A 167 10.56 -0.88 22.92
N ASP A 168 10.88 -0.16 21.84
CA ASP A 168 12.08 0.68 21.74
C ASP A 168 11.78 2.19 21.68
N ASP A 169 12.44 2.94 22.58
CA ASP A 169 12.21 4.36 22.93
C ASP A 169 12.92 5.40 22.02
N TRP A 170 13.52 5.00 20.89
CA TRP A 170 14.34 5.92 20.08
C TRP A 170 13.53 6.74 19.06
N TYR A 171 13.81 8.05 19.04
CA TYR A 171 12.86 9.12 18.75
C TYR A 171 12.80 9.66 17.31
N GLU A 172 13.50 9.10 16.31
CA GLU A 172 13.66 9.85 15.03
C GLU A 172 13.18 9.19 13.73
N ASP A 173 12.80 7.91 13.69
CA ASP A 173 12.42 7.26 12.41
C ASP A 173 11.25 6.26 12.55
N VAL A 174 10.21 6.67 13.29
CA VAL A 174 9.09 5.78 13.65
C VAL A 174 7.94 5.87 12.63
N TRP A 175 7.85 6.96 11.84
CA TRP A 175 6.83 7.11 10.78
C TRP A 175 6.95 6.03 9.69
N SER A 176 8.16 5.55 9.44
CA SER A 176 8.47 4.49 8.48
C SER A 176 8.16 3.07 9.00
N ARG A 177 7.62 2.91 10.23
CA ARG A 177 7.45 1.59 10.86
C ARG A 177 6.08 0.95 10.68
N TYR A 178 5.04 1.71 10.33
CA TYR A 178 3.70 1.16 10.21
C TYR A 178 2.88 1.80 9.11
N VAL A 179 2.11 0.98 8.42
CA VAL A 179 1.09 1.44 7.48
C VAL A 179 -0.25 0.87 7.90
N GLN A 180 -1.30 1.69 7.90
CA GLN A 180 -2.65 1.25 8.24
C GLN A 180 -3.54 1.23 7.00
N GLY A 181 -4.67 0.54 7.08
CA GLY A 181 -5.75 0.66 6.10
C GLY A 181 -7.08 0.58 6.83
N PHE A 182 -8.11 1.25 6.32
CA PHE A 182 -9.43 1.26 6.94
C PHE A 182 -10.53 1.05 5.92
N GLY A 183 -11.57 0.34 6.34
CA GLY A 183 -12.72 0.12 5.49
C GLY A 183 -13.79 -0.78 6.09
N TYR A 184 -14.77 -1.11 5.26
CA TYR A 184 -15.95 -1.89 5.61
C TYR A 184 -16.06 -3.16 4.77
N ASP A 185 -16.17 -4.31 5.44
CA ASP A 185 -16.46 -5.60 4.83
C ASP A 185 -17.99 -5.76 4.73
N PRO A 186 -18.59 -5.63 3.53
CA PRO A 186 -20.04 -5.73 3.37
C PRO A 186 -20.58 -7.16 3.55
N LYS A 187 -19.75 -8.19 3.41
CA LYS A 187 -20.17 -9.60 3.56
C LYS A 187 -20.30 -9.98 5.03
N LEU A 188 -19.28 -9.64 5.82
CA LEU A 188 -19.32 -9.85 7.26
C LEU A 188 -20.02 -8.73 8.01
N ASN A 189 -20.22 -7.61 7.32
CA ASN A 189 -20.80 -6.39 7.85
C ASN A 189 -20.02 -5.92 9.09
N GLU A 190 -18.74 -5.67 8.83
CA GLU A 190 -17.75 -5.35 9.84
C GLU A 190 -16.86 -4.22 9.36
N TYR A 191 -16.57 -3.28 10.24
CA TYR A 191 -15.50 -2.32 10.02
C TYR A 191 -14.18 -2.94 10.44
N LYS A 192 -13.21 -2.86 9.55
CA LYS A 192 -11.88 -3.45 9.72
C LYS A 192 -10.82 -2.38 9.61
N VAL A 193 -9.83 -2.45 10.50
CA VAL A 193 -8.59 -1.69 10.40
C VAL A 193 -7.46 -2.69 10.21
N VAL A 194 -6.65 -2.50 9.19
CA VAL A 194 -5.43 -3.27 8.97
C VAL A 194 -4.26 -2.44 9.46
N ASN A 195 -3.32 -3.10 10.12
CA ASN A 195 -2.04 -2.50 10.48
C ASN A 195 -0.93 -3.44 9.99
N ILE A 196 0.02 -2.87 9.25
CA ILE A 196 1.18 -3.56 8.69
C ILE A 196 2.42 -2.96 9.32
N GLY A 197 3.07 -3.73 10.19
CA GLY A 197 4.33 -3.39 10.82
C GLY A 197 5.51 -3.70 9.91
N LEU A 198 6.25 -2.65 9.60
CA LEU A 198 7.51 -2.65 8.88
C LEU A 198 8.62 -2.81 9.92
N VAL A 199 9.15 -4.04 10.04
CA VAL A 199 10.22 -4.34 11.00
C VAL A 199 11.47 -3.59 10.55
N SER A 200 11.89 -2.60 11.35
CA SER A 200 13.16 -1.89 11.15
C SER A 200 14.34 -2.87 11.28
N PRO A 201 15.45 -2.68 10.53
CA PRO A 201 16.65 -3.49 10.72
C PRO A 201 17.09 -3.38 12.19
N SER A 202 17.03 -4.47 12.93
CA SER A 202 17.25 -4.43 14.38
C SER A 202 18.73 -4.22 14.74
N GLU A 203 19.67 -4.60 13.87
CA GLU A 203 21.10 -4.52 14.14
C GLU A 203 21.86 -4.37 12.81
N MET A 204 22.76 -3.39 12.71
CA MET A 204 23.81 -3.44 11.68
C MET A 204 24.63 -4.70 11.96
N ARG A 205 24.70 -5.62 10.99
CA ARG A 205 25.66 -6.72 11.12
C ARG A 205 27.08 -6.17 11.06
N ASP A 206 28.00 -6.85 11.75
CA ASP A 206 29.44 -6.54 11.71
C ASP A 206 30.02 -6.55 10.27
N ASP A 207 29.31 -7.13 9.30
CA ASP A 207 29.70 -7.19 7.89
C ASP A 207 29.13 -6.05 7.02
N GLY A 208 28.45 -5.07 7.61
CA GLY A 208 28.03 -3.82 6.95
C GLY A 208 26.72 -3.89 6.15
N TYR A 209 25.92 -4.95 6.35
CA TYR A 209 24.62 -5.12 5.70
C TYR A 209 23.44 -4.86 6.68
N ASP A 210 22.43 -4.15 6.19
CA ASP A 210 21.12 -3.97 6.81
C ASP A 210 20.16 -5.06 6.31
N ILE A 211 19.35 -5.64 7.22
CA ILE A 211 18.41 -6.73 6.91
C ILE A 211 16.97 -6.24 7.03
N TYR A 212 16.23 -6.35 5.94
CA TYR A 212 14.83 -5.94 5.85
C TYR A 212 13.92 -7.15 6.00
N ASN A 213 13.52 -7.43 7.24
CA ASN A 213 12.60 -8.53 7.52
C ASN A 213 11.23 -8.28 6.86
N PRO A 214 10.51 -9.35 6.46
CA PRO A 214 9.19 -9.19 5.84
C PRO A 214 8.21 -8.50 6.82
N PRO A 215 7.28 -7.67 6.31
CA PRO A 215 6.23 -7.06 7.10
C PRO A 215 5.38 -8.08 7.87
N LYS A 216 4.87 -7.64 9.02
CA LYS A 216 3.88 -8.38 9.81
C LYS A 216 2.57 -7.62 9.81
N ALA A 217 1.43 -8.31 9.69
CA ALA A 217 0.14 -7.67 9.61
C ALA A 217 -0.84 -8.21 10.65
N ALA A 218 -1.73 -7.32 11.09
CA ALA A 218 -2.87 -7.64 11.94
C ALA A 218 -4.11 -6.89 11.44
N ILE A 219 -5.26 -7.51 11.65
CA ILE A 219 -6.57 -6.94 11.35
C ILE A 219 -7.36 -6.78 12.65
N TYR A 220 -7.86 -5.57 12.87
CA TYR A 220 -8.80 -5.24 13.92
C TYR A 220 -10.21 -5.36 13.37
N THR A 221 -11.10 -5.94 14.15
CA THR A 221 -12.53 -6.02 13.84
C THR A 221 -13.32 -5.24 14.89
N LEU A 222 -14.19 -4.32 14.44
CA LEU A 222 -14.90 -3.41 15.34
C LEU A 222 -15.84 -4.12 16.32
N SER A 223 -16.56 -5.15 15.87
CA SER A 223 -17.52 -5.86 16.73
C SER A 223 -16.87 -6.67 17.86
N THR A 224 -15.68 -7.22 17.62
CA THR A 224 -14.96 -8.02 18.63
C THR A 224 -13.99 -7.18 19.46
N ASP A 225 -13.77 -5.93 19.06
CA ASP A 225 -12.83 -4.99 19.68
C ASP A 225 -11.43 -5.58 19.88
N SER A 226 -10.94 -6.34 18.89
CA SER A 226 -9.71 -7.12 19.03
C SER A 226 -8.91 -7.17 17.75
N TRP A 227 -7.59 -7.19 17.90
CA TRP A 227 -6.64 -7.49 16.83
C TRP A 227 -6.44 -8.99 16.65
N ARG A 228 -6.31 -9.42 15.40
CA ARG A 228 -5.88 -10.77 15.04
C ARG A 228 -4.78 -10.70 13.99
N LYS A 229 -3.76 -11.56 14.11
CA LYS A 229 -2.69 -11.70 13.11
C LYS A 229 -3.24 -12.30 11.82
N ILE A 230 -2.77 -11.80 10.69
CA ILE A 230 -3.10 -12.32 9.35
C ILE A 230 -1.83 -12.79 8.63
N ASN A 231 -1.98 -13.65 7.63
CA ASN A 231 -0.85 -14.23 6.91
C ASN A 231 -0.12 -13.16 6.08
N THR A 232 1.21 -13.14 6.13
CA THR A 232 2.07 -12.16 5.45
C THR A 232 3.06 -12.78 4.47
N ASN A 233 2.90 -14.05 4.10
CA ASN A 233 3.80 -14.73 3.16
C ASN A 233 3.93 -14.03 1.80
N ALA A 234 2.90 -13.30 1.36
CA ALA A 234 2.90 -12.60 0.08
C ALA A 234 3.83 -11.38 0.02
N PHE A 235 4.33 -10.89 1.17
CA PHE A 235 5.29 -9.79 1.18
C PHE A 235 6.73 -10.24 0.91
N GLU A 236 7.00 -11.54 0.81
CA GLU A 236 8.35 -12.06 0.56
C GLU A 236 8.43 -12.69 -0.84
N THR A 237 9.41 -12.27 -1.63
CA THR A 237 9.80 -12.99 -2.86
C THR A 237 11.02 -13.86 -2.59
N GLU A 238 11.62 -14.47 -3.63
CA GLU A 238 12.91 -15.15 -3.50
C GLU A 238 14.01 -14.20 -2.98
N THR A 239 14.09 -12.98 -3.53
CA THR A 239 15.24 -12.06 -3.37
C THR A 239 14.91 -10.72 -2.70
N THR A 240 13.63 -10.39 -2.57
CA THR A 240 13.15 -9.08 -2.12
C THR A 240 12.00 -9.23 -1.13
N VAL A 241 11.60 -8.11 -0.54
CA VAL A 241 10.39 -7.93 0.23
C VAL A 241 9.55 -6.80 -0.37
N LEU A 242 8.23 -6.93 -0.31
CA LEU A 242 7.29 -5.88 -0.67
C LEU A 242 7.06 -5.00 0.56
N ARG A 243 7.24 -3.70 0.43
CA ARG A 243 7.09 -2.73 1.51
C ARG A 243 5.97 -1.76 1.18
N PRO A 244 4.80 -1.87 1.84
CA PRO A 244 3.77 -0.85 1.72
C PRO A 244 4.24 0.45 2.35
N GLU A 245 3.80 1.58 1.79
CA GLU A 245 4.12 2.93 2.27
C GLU A 245 2.85 3.67 2.69
N SER A 246 1.93 3.88 1.75
CA SER A 246 0.74 4.71 1.96
C SER A 246 -0.53 3.98 1.52
N PHE A 247 -1.53 4.00 2.40
CA PHE A 247 -2.86 3.50 2.05
C PHE A 247 -3.55 4.50 1.15
N GLN A 248 -4.17 3.97 0.11
CA GLN A 248 -4.79 4.80 -0.91
C GLN A 248 -6.30 4.74 -0.82
N ILE A 249 -6.87 3.54 -1.00
CA ILE A 249 -8.32 3.36 -1.10
C ILE A 249 -8.75 1.96 -0.63
N GLN A 250 -10.03 1.87 -0.29
CA GLN A 250 -10.79 0.63 -0.37
C GLN A 250 -11.69 0.66 -1.60
N PHE A 251 -11.67 -0.41 -2.40
CA PHE A 251 -12.61 -0.58 -3.52
C PHE A 251 -13.07 -2.04 -3.68
N LYS A 252 -14.38 -2.28 -3.82
CA LYS A 252 -15.01 -3.61 -4.00
C LYS A 252 -14.42 -4.72 -3.08
N GLN A 253 -14.18 -4.41 -1.80
CA GLN A 253 -13.60 -5.29 -0.75
C GLN A 253 -12.08 -5.51 -0.78
N ILE A 254 -11.34 -4.75 -1.60
CA ILE A 254 -9.89 -4.80 -1.65
C ILE A 254 -9.33 -3.50 -1.06
N PHE A 255 -8.33 -3.62 -0.18
CA PHE A 255 -7.51 -2.50 0.27
C PHE A 255 -6.29 -2.35 -0.63
N TYR A 256 -5.95 -1.10 -0.98
CA TYR A 256 -4.86 -0.77 -1.88
C TYR A 256 -3.84 0.09 -1.15
N TRP A 257 -2.57 -0.33 -1.20
CA TRP A 257 -1.43 0.45 -0.77
C TRP A 257 -0.48 0.66 -1.94
N LEU A 258 0.07 1.87 -2.04
CA LEU A 258 1.31 2.07 -2.79
C LEU A 258 2.46 1.56 -1.93
N GLY A 259 3.50 1.09 -2.61
CA GLY A 259 4.72 0.62 -1.97
C GLY A 259 5.81 0.36 -2.99
N HIS A 260 6.88 -0.26 -2.52
CA HIS A 260 8.03 -0.60 -3.34
C HIS A 260 8.52 -2.03 -3.03
N GLU A 261 9.24 -2.59 -3.99
CA GLU A 261 9.97 -3.84 -3.82
C GLU A 261 11.43 -3.53 -3.44
N GLN A 262 11.92 -4.12 -2.35
CA GLN A 262 13.25 -3.86 -1.78
C GLN A 262 14.04 -5.16 -1.58
N HIS A 263 15.37 -5.16 -1.80
CA HIS A 263 16.21 -6.31 -1.48
C HIS A 263 16.24 -6.65 0.02
N LYS A 264 16.35 -7.94 0.33
CA LYS A 264 16.36 -8.47 1.71
C LYS A 264 17.57 -8.05 2.54
N GLU A 265 18.73 -7.96 1.89
CA GLU A 265 20.00 -7.53 2.48
C GLU A 265 20.57 -6.40 1.63
N LEU A 266 20.83 -5.24 2.23
CA LEU A 266 21.38 -4.05 1.57
C LEU A 266 22.66 -3.59 2.24
N ILE A 267 23.59 -3.02 1.48
CA ILE A 267 24.78 -2.38 2.05
C ILE A 267 24.32 -1.09 2.74
N ALA A 268 24.72 -0.87 3.99
CA ALA A 268 24.19 0.23 4.83
C ALA A 268 24.36 1.64 4.22
N PHE A 269 25.32 1.83 3.30
CA PHE A 269 25.57 3.10 2.62
C PHE A 269 24.71 3.32 1.36
N ASP A 270 23.97 2.31 0.89
CA ASP A 270 23.27 2.31 -0.41
C ASP A 270 21.73 2.33 -0.28
N ARG A 271 21.22 2.76 0.88
CA ARG A 271 19.78 2.65 1.23
C ARG A 271 18.84 3.39 0.27
N TYR A 272 19.32 4.40 -0.45
CA TYR A 272 18.50 5.29 -1.27
C TYR A 272 18.50 4.94 -2.77
N GLU A 273 19.42 4.10 -3.26
CA GLU A 273 19.55 3.81 -4.69
C GLU A 273 19.00 2.42 -5.10
N ASP A 274 18.53 1.62 -4.13
CA ASP A 274 18.24 0.18 -4.30
C ASP A 274 16.77 -0.23 -4.28
N LEU A 275 15.86 0.69 -4.59
CA LEU A 275 14.47 0.33 -4.83
C LEU A 275 14.34 -0.41 -6.17
N THR A 276 13.93 -1.69 -6.09
CA THR A 276 13.75 -2.58 -7.26
C THR A 276 12.60 -2.10 -8.17
N GLY A 277 11.63 -1.37 -7.61
CA GLY A 277 10.56 -0.71 -8.35
C GLY A 277 9.28 -0.49 -7.53
N PRO A 278 8.39 0.41 -7.99
CA PRO A 278 7.09 0.63 -7.36
C PRO A 278 6.16 -0.58 -7.55
N VAL A 279 5.27 -0.81 -6.59
CA VAL A 279 4.27 -1.89 -6.62
C VAL A 279 2.99 -1.43 -5.93
N ILE A 280 1.85 -1.96 -6.38
CA ILE A 280 0.59 -1.83 -5.64
C ILE A 280 0.36 -3.10 -4.85
N ILE A 281 0.25 -2.97 -3.53
CA ILE A 281 -0.05 -4.07 -2.63
C ILE A 281 -1.54 -4.07 -2.33
N LEU A 282 -2.14 -5.25 -2.39
CA LEU A 282 -3.56 -5.47 -2.20
C LEU A 282 -3.80 -6.35 -0.99
N LEU A 283 -4.90 -6.12 -0.28
CA LEU A 283 -5.47 -7.10 0.63
C LEU A 283 -6.90 -7.39 0.20
N ASP A 284 -7.17 -8.63 -0.19
CA ASP A 284 -8.52 -9.15 -0.23
C ASP A 284 -9.00 -9.33 1.21
N ILE A 285 -9.94 -8.49 1.65
CA ILE A 285 -10.43 -8.48 3.04
C ILE A 285 -11.33 -9.68 3.34
N GLU A 286 -11.95 -10.26 2.31
CA GLU A 286 -12.84 -11.41 2.44
C GLU A 286 -12.03 -12.68 2.72
N ASN A 287 -10.99 -12.91 1.92
CA ASN A 287 -10.12 -14.08 2.07
C ASN A 287 -8.94 -13.82 3.01
N GLU A 288 -8.69 -12.56 3.37
CA GLU A 288 -7.54 -12.08 4.16
C GLU A 288 -6.20 -12.48 3.54
N VAL A 289 -6.12 -12.38 2.21
CA VAL A 289 -4.94 -12.72 1.43
C VAL A 289 -4.35 -11.47 0.80
N PHE A 290 -3.05 -11.28 1.00
CA PHE A 290 -2.31 -10.23 0.32
C PHE A 290 -1.96 -10.65 -1.11
N HIS A 291 -2.04 -9.68 -2.01
CA HIS A 291 -1.56 -9.78 -3.38
C HIS A 291 -0.75 -8.54 -3.73
N ASP A 292 -0.16 -8.56 -4.90
CA ASP A 292 0.48 -7.39 -5.48
C ASP A 292 0.22 -7.34 -6.98
N ILE A 293 0.17 -6.10 -7.50
CA ILE A 293 -0.02 -5.76 -8.90
C ILE A 293 1.11 -4.82 -9.32
N MET A 294 1.61 -5.08 -10.52
CA MET A 294 2.60 -4.22 -11.16
C MET A 294 1.98 -2.95 -11.71
N LEU A 295 2.71 -1.84 -11.61
CA LEU A 295 2.41 -0.62 -12.34
C LEU A 295 2.67 -0.77 -13.85
N PRO A 296 2.21 0.18 -14.69
CA PRO A 296 2.62 0.28 -16.09
C PRO A 296 4.15 0.28 -16.29
N GLU A 297 4.65 -0.40 -17.32
CA GLU A 297 6.09 -0.59 -17.58
C GLU A 297 6.88 0.73 -17.63
N CYS A 298 6.29 1.80 -18.17
CA CYS A 298 6.95 3.10 -18.27
C CYS A 298 7.25 3.75 -16.91
N LEU A 299 6.68 3.25 -15.81
CA LEU A 299 6.84 3.78 -14.46
C LEU A 299 7.98 3.12 -13.67
N TYR A 300 8.66 2.13 -14.24
CA TYR A 300 9.85 1.52 -13.64
C TYR A 300 11.15 2.19 -14.11
N HIS A 301 11.06 3.35 -14.76
CA HIS A 301 12.25 4.10 -15.15
C HIS A 301 12.91 4.72 -13.91
N PRO A 302 14.25 4.67 -13.76
CA PRO A 302 14.98 5.21 -12.60
C PRO A 302 14.71 6.68 -12.20
N TRP A 303 14.05 7.46 -13.07
CA TRP A 303 13.77 8.88 -12.83
C TRP A 303 12.31 9.15 -12.46
N VAL A 304 11.49 8.10 -12.33
CA VAL A 304 10.09 8.22 -11.93
C VAL A 304 10.00 8.08 -10.42
N PHE A 305 9.64 9.15 -9.73
CA PHE A 305 9.46 9.18 -8.28
C PHE A 305 8.06 8.71 -7.88
N THR A 306 7.97 7.91 -6.81
CA THR A 306 6.70 7.40 -6.27
C THR A 306 5.90 8.45 -5.50
N ASP A 307 6.56 9.50 -4.99
CA ASP A 307 5.93 10.56 -4.19
C ASP A 307 4.86 11.39 -4.94
N GLY A 308 4.80 11.24 -6.26
CA GLY A 308 3.78 11.83 -7.13
C GLY A 308 2.68 10.87 -7.57
N MET A 309 2.61 9.66 -7.01
CA MET A 309 1.63 8.64 -7.37
C MET A 309 0.46 8.59 -6.40
N GLU A 310 -0.77 8.55 -6.90
CA GLU A 310 -1.97 8.41 -6.08
C GLU A 310 -3.01 7.50 -6.73
N LEU A 311 -3.64 6.64 -5.93
CA LEU A 311 -4.73 5.78 -6.41
C LEU A 311 -6.07 6.34 -5.93
N ARG A 312 -7.05 6.43 -6.84
CA ARG A 312 -8.41 6.85 -6.56
C ARG A 312 -9.41 5.99 -7.33
N VAL A 313 -10.69 6.08 -6.96
CA VAL A 313 -11.76 5.42 -7.72
C VAL A 313 -12.25 6.39 -8.80
N TRP A 314 -12.21 5.98 -10.06
CA TRP A 314 -12.72 6.70 -11.22
C TRP A 314 -13.57 5.77 -12.08
N ASN A 315 -14.81 6.17 -12.39
CA ASN A 315 -15.74 5.38 -13.21
C ASN A 315 -15.85 3.91 -12.77
N GLU A 316 -16.04 3.68 -11.47
CA GLU A 316 -16.16 2.34 -10.88
C GLU A 316 -14.92 1.45 -11.07
N SER A 317 -13.75 2.05 -11.27
CA SER A 317 -12.47 1.35 -11.39
C SER A 317 -11.37 2.06 -10.59
N PRO A 318 -10.34 1.34 -10.09
CA PRO A 318 -9.14 1.98 -9.56
C PRO A 318 -8.37 2.70 -10.68
N ALA A 319 -8.03 3.96 -10.44
CA ALA A 319 -7.25 4.80 -11.33
C ALA A 319 -6.02 5.34 -10.60
N LEU A 320 -4.85 5.13 -11.21
CA LEU A 320 -3.56 5.60 -10.76
C LEU A 320 -3.22 6.91 -11.47
N PHE A 321 -3.03 7.95 -10.69
CA PHE A 321 -2.43 9.21 -11.10
C PHE A 321 -0.94 9.16 -10.91
N VAL A 322 -0.20 9.66 -11.89
CA VAL A 322 1.24 9.73 -11.83
C VAL A 322 1.69 11.09 -12.31
N LEU A 323 2.37 11.83 -11.45
CA LEU A 323 3.09 13.03 -11.86
C LEU A 323 4.30 12.61 -12.71
N VAL A 324 4.30 12.97 -13.98
CA VAL A 324 5.41 12.69 -14.90
C VAL A 324 6.16 13.99 -15.17
N VAL A 325 7.47 13.97 -14.91
CA VAL A 325 8.41 15.01 -15.35
C VAL A 325 8.94 14.59 -16.71
N GLY A 326 8.84 15.49 -17.70
CA GLY A 326 9.17 15.30 -19.12
C GLY A 326 10.01 14.06 -19.49
N LEU A 327 9.36 12.93 -19.75
CA LEU A 327 9.97 11.75 -20.36
C LEU A 327 10.17 11.98 -21.88
N GLN A 328 11.00 12.96 -22.25
CA GLN A 328 11.59 13.06 -23.59
C GLN A 328 12.77 14.03 -23.55
N GLY A 329 13.96 13.54 -23.94
CA GLY A 329 15.24 14.22 -23.72
C GLY A 329 15.29 15.70 -24.12
N TYR A 330 15.84 16.49 -23.19
CA TYR A 330 16.41 17.82 -23.36
C TYR A 330 15.51 18.91 -23.97
N LYS A 331 14.67 19.53 -23.12
CA LYS A 331 14.59 21.00 -23.01
C LYS A 331 14.41 21.40 -21.53
N PRO A 332 14.99 22.52 -21.06
CA PRO A 332 14.96 22.95 -19.64
C PRO A 332 13.71 23.77 -19.29
N GLU A 333 12.60 23.54 -19.99
CA GLU A 333 11.32 24.22 -19.77
C GLU A 333 10.32 23.10 -19.45
N ASP A 334 10.42 22.60 -18.21
CA ASP A 334 9.77 21.40 -17.70
C ASP A 334 8.25 21.60 -17.48
N GLU A 335 7.43 21.12 -18.40
CA GLU A 335 5.98 20.98 -18.16
C GLU A 335 5.72 19.70 -17.34
N TYR A 336 5.27 19.87 -16.09
CA TYR A 336 4.78 18.78 -15.26
C TYR A 336 3.38 18.39 -15.74
N SER A 337 3.12 17.10 -15.93
CA SER A 337 1.78 16.63 -16.27
C SER A 337 1.42 15.37 -15.51
N PHE A 338 0.15 15.24 -15.13
CA PHE A 338 -0.34 13.98 -14.57
C PHE A 338 -0.79 13.04 -15.67
N VAL A 339 -0.41 11.78 -15.58
CA VAL A 339 -0.95 10.72 -16.44
C VAL A 339 -1.88 9.83 -15.62
N ILE A 340 -3.09 9.62 -16.15
CA ILE A 340 -4.08 8.71 -15.55
C ILE A 340 -3.99 7.34 -16.21
N TRP A 341 -3.77 6.32 -15.39
CA TRP A 341 -3.87 4.92 -15.75
C TRP A 341 -5.06 4.27 -15.04
N VAL A 342 -5.87 3.50 -15.76
CA VAL A 342 -7.03 2.80 -15.17
C VAL A 342 -6.79 1.30 -15.19
N LEU A 343 -7.11 0.66 -14.08
CA LEU A 343 -7.06 -0.79 -13.94
C LEU A 343 -8.39 -1.39 -14.45
N ASP A 344 -8.32 -2.30 -15.41
CA ASP A 344 -9.50 -2.99 -15.95
C ASP A 344 -10.24 -3.80 -14.86
N GLU A 345 -11.58 -3.76 -14.85
CA GLU A 345 -12.46 -4.42 -13.88
C GLU A 345 -12.33 -5.94 -13.85
N LEU A 346 -11.87 -6.56 -14.96
CA LEU A 346 -11.58 -8.00 -15.02
C LEU A 346 -10.29 -8.38 -14.27
N GLY A 347 -9.51 -7.38 -13.88
CA GLY A 347 -8.18 -7.52 -13.33
C GLY A 347 -8.17 -7.53 -11.81
N GLY A 348 -8.27 -8.71 -11.21
CA GLY A 348 -7.74 -8.94 -9.87
C GLY A 348 -6.20 -8.76 -9.86
N PRO A 349 -5.40 -9.63 -9.21
CA PRO A 349 -3.93 -9.56 -9.26
C PRO A 349 -3.28 -9.72 -10.66
N LYS A 350 -4.06 -9.65 -11.74
CA LYS A 350 -3.71 -9.86 -13.15
C LYS A 350 -4.21 -8.75 -14.09
N GLY A 351 -4.71 -7.64 -13.56
CA GLY A 351 -5.29 -6.56 -14.36
C GLY A 351 -4.26 -5.83 -15.23
N ALA A 352 -4.69 -5.44 -16.43
CA ALA A 352 -3.90 -4.59 -17.32
C ALA A 352 -4.22 -3.11 -17.06
N TRP A 353 -3.17 -2.29 -17.01
CA TRP A 353 -3.31 -0.84 -16.94
C TRP A 353 -3.51 -0.26 -18.33
N THR A 354 -4.52 0.59 -18.49
CA THR A 354 -4.76 1.36 -19.71
C THR A 354 -4.46 2.82 -19.45
N LYS A 355 -3.65 3.46 -20.30
CA LYS A 355 -3.43 4.92 -20.26
C LYS A 355 -4.67 5.60 -20.82
N HIS A 356 -5.27 6.51 -20.04
CA HIS A 356 -6.47 7.23 -20.46
C HIS A 356 -6.17 8.66 -20.90
N LEU A 357 -5.56 9.48 -20.03
CA LEU A 357 -5.46 10.92 -20.22
C LEU A 357 -4.12 11.45 -19.68
N THR A 358 -3.68 12.58 -20.22
CA THR A 358 -2.62 13.42 -19.66
C THR A 358 -3.27 14.74 -19.25
N LEU A 359 -2.98 15.22 -18.04
CA LEU A 359 -3.52 16.44 -17.47
C LEU A 359 -2.40 17.48 -17.35
N ASP A 360 -2.67 18.69 -17.83
CA ASP A 360 -1.80 19.87 -17.71
C ASP A 360 -1.65 20.44 -16.28
N PRO A 361 -2.60 20.28 -15.31
CA PRO A 361 -2.33 20.73 -13.94
C PRO A 361 -1.08 20.06 -13.36
N THR A 362 -0.19 20.88 -12.81
CA THR A 362 1.07 20.46 -12.17
C THR A 362 0.88 20.01 -10.72
N GLU A 363 -0.37 20.04 -10.23
CA GLU A 363 -0.77 20.02 -8.83
C GLU A 363 -1.47 18.71 -8.45
N LYS A 364 -1.21 18.19 -7.24
CA LYS A 364 -1.65 16.85 -6.81
C LYS A 364 -3.19 16.72 -6.75
N PRO A 365 -3.78 15.63 -7.30
CA PRO A 365 -5.22 15.39 -7.23
C PRO A 365 -5.66 14.90 -5.85
N LEU A 366 -6.58 15.62 -5.22
CA LEU A 366 -7.17 15.28 -3.93
C LEU A 366 -8.21 14.16 -4.05
N ALA A 367 -9.20 14.35 -4.92
CA ALA A 367 -10.34 13.45 -5.06
C ALA A 367 -11.05 13.64 -6.40
N PHE A 368 -11.63 12.56 -6.92
CA PHE A 368 -12.65 12.65 -7.97
C PHE A 368 -14.00 12.95 -7.35
N LEU A 369 -14.72 13.86 -7.97
CA LEU A 369 -16.09 14.13 -7.61
C LEU A 369 -17.09 13.26 -8.37
N ASN A 370 -16.83 13.13 -9.66
CA ASN A 370 -17.60 12.36 -10.62
C ASN A 370 -16.63 11.93 -11.75
N SER A 371 -17.17 11.45 -12.86
CA SER A 371 -16.37 11.02 -14.02
C SER A 371 -15.57 12.16 -14.68
N ASN A 372 -15.92 13.42 -14.43
CA ASN A 372 -15.45 14.59 -15.17
C ASN A 372 -14.75 15.66 -14.32
N GLU A 373 -14.89 15.67 -12.99
CA GLU A 373 -14.31 16.72 -12.13
C GLU A 373 -13.33 16.17 -11.09
N ILE A 374 -12.17 16.81 -11.01
CA ILE A 374 -11.06 16.49 -10.10
C ILE A 374 -10.81 17.68 -9.18
N PHE A 375 -10.75 17.44 -7.87
CA PHE A 375 -10.21 18.43 -6.95
C PHE A 375 -8.69 18.33 -6.89
N ILE A 376 -7.98 19.46 -6.99
CA ILE A 376 -6.52 19.55 -6.89
C ILE A 376 -6.13 20.54 -5.79
N ASN A 377 -4.94 20.40 -5.21
CA ASN A 377 -4.37 21.41 -4.29
C ASN A 377 -3.39 22.30 -5.03
N ASP A 378 -3.52 23.62 -4.97
CA ASP A 378 -2.51 24.55 -5.49
C ASP A 378 -1.25 24.64 -4.59
N PHE A 379 -0.15 25.24 -5.08
CA PHE A 379 1.06 25.55 -4.30
C PHE A 379 0.77 26.44 -3.08
N MET A 380 -0.31 27.25 -3.12
CA MET A 380 -0.82 28.00 -1.97
C MET A 380 -1.73 27.17 -1.04
N LYS A 381 -1.79 25.84 -1.25
CA LYS A 381 -2.60 24.86 -0.53
C LYS A 381 -4.13 25.08 -0.68
N LEU A 382 -4.55 25.80 -1.73
CA LEU A 382 -5.96 26.07 -2.07
C LEU A 382 -6.57 24.83 -2.75
N VAL A 383 -7.85 24.53 -2.49
CA VAL A 383 -8.56 23.45 -3.20
C VAL A 383 -9.16 24.03 -4.47
N LEU A 384 -8.81 23.50 -5.63
CA LEU A 384 -9.33 23.92 -6.94
C LEU A 384 -10.12 22.77 -7.57
N SER A 385 -11.11 23.04 -8.44
CA SER A 385 -11.72 22.00 -9.28
C SER A 385 -11.19 22.12 -10.69
N TYR A 386 -10.87 20.99 -11.30
CA TYR A 386 -10.45 20.85 -12.67
C TYR A 386 -11.49 20.00 -13.41
N ASP A 387 -12.11 20.56 -14.44
CA ASP A 387 -13.06 19.86 -15.29
C ASP A 387 -12.33 19.22 -16.48
N LEU A 388 -12.42 17.89 -16.57
CA LEU A 388 -11.76 17.06 -17.58
C LEU A 388 -12.32 17.26 -18.99
N GLY A 389 -13.58 17.71 -19.12
CA GLY A 389 -14.23 17.85 -20.42
C GLY A 389 -13.90 19.18 -21.11
N SER A 390 -13.83 20.25 -20.34
CA SER A 390 -13.49 21.61 -20.76
C SER A 390 -12.01 21.93 -20.63
N GLU A 391 -11.24 21.06 -19.96
CA GLU A 391 -9.82 21.26 -19.62
C GLU A 391 -9.58 22.58 -18.87
N SER A 392 -10.56 23.02 -18.08
CA SER A 392 -10.56 24.32 -17.40
C SER A 392 -10.45 24.19 -15.88
N LEU A 393 -9.66 25.08 -15.29
CA LEU A 393 -9.53 25.24 -13.85
C LEU A 393 -10.59 26.22 -13.34
N LYS A 394 -11.33 25.82 -12.30
CA LYS A 394 -12.27 26.68 -11.58
C LYS A 394 -11.72 26.96 -10.18
N ASP A 395 -11.49 28.24 -9.90
CA ASP A 395 -10.97 28.70 -8.61
C ASP A 395 -12.02 28.57 -7.49
N PHE A 396 -11.64 27.95 -6.36
CA PHE A 396 -12.35 28.14 -5.10
C PHE A 396 -11.51 28.99 -4.16
N LEU A 397 -12.03 30.16 -3.81
CA LEU A 397 -11.43 31.03 -2.81
C LEU A 397 -11.61 30.43 -1.40
N ILE A 398 -10.68 29.58 -0.99
CA ILE A 398 -10.52 29.18 0.41
C ILE A 398 -9.10 29.54 0.83
N GLN A 399 -8.88 30.82 1.19
CA GLN A 399 -7.60 31.27 1.73
C GLN A 399 -7.20 30.39 2.94
N ASN A 400 -6.01 29.78 2.85
CA ASN A 400 -5.35 29.27 4.04
C ASN A 400 -4.84 30.45 4.87
N THR A 401 -4.72 30.25 6.18
CA THR A 401 -3.82 31.07 6.99
C THR A 401 -2.40 30.98 6.41
N PRO A 402 -1.64 32.08 6.36
CA PRO A 402 -0.29 32.09 5.79
C PRO A 402 0.63 31.19 6.61
N TYR A 403 1.60 30.59 5.91
CA TYR A 403 2.79 29.91 6.41
C TYR A 403 3.12 30.26 7.87
N SER A 404 2.94 29.29 8.77
CA SER A 404 3.71 29.27 10.01
C SER A 404 5.17 29.06 9.59
N THR A 405 6.02 30.06 9.82
CA THR A 405 7.47 30.01 9.53
C THR A 405 8.24 29.11 10.50
N ARG A 406 7.56 28.35 11.37
CA ARG A 406 8.19 27.31 12.17
C ARG A 406 8.47 26.11 11.28
N GLN A 407 9.72 26.04 10.85
CA GLN A 407 10.36 24.84 10.31
C GLN A 407 10.35 23.75 11.41
N ILE A 408 9.19 23.15 11.66
CA ILE A 408 9.12 21.82 12.25
C ILE A 408 9.52 20.91 11.11
N CYS A 409 10.57 20.11 11.31
CA CYS A 409 11.18 19.22 10.33
C CYS A 409 10.26 18.04 9.97
N ASP A 410 9.05 18.31 9.51
CA ASP A 410 8.10 17.30 9.08
C ASP A 410 7.43 17.82 7.79
N GLU A 411 8.00 17.47 6.65
CA GLU A 411 7.47 17.79 5.31
C GLU A 411 6.12 17.09 5.02
N SER A 412 5.49 16.48 6.03
CA SER A 412 4.27 15.67 5.94
C SER A 412 3.00 16.39 6.41
N ASP A 413 2.97 17.73 6.37
CA ASP A 413 1.75 18.52 6.62
C ASP A 413 0.81 18.48 5.39
N ASP A 414 0.46 17.26 5.01
CA ASP A 414 -0.45 16.90 3.93
C ASP A 414 -1.85 17.39 4.27
N ILE A 415 -2.38 18.23 3.40
CA ILE A 415 -3.80 18.50 3.37
C ILE A 415 -4.47 17.23 2.84
N VAL A 416 -4.78 16.30 3.74
CA VAL A 416 -5.60 15.14 3.43
C VAL A 416 -7.05 15.60 3.46
N ALA A 417 -7.69 15.57 2.30
CA ALA A 417 -9.09 15.89 2.14
C ALA A 417 -9.84 14.61 1.78
N VAL A 418 -10.95 14.33 2.48
CA VAL A 418 -11.71 13.09 2.26
C VAL A 418 -13.17 13.40 1.93
N VAL A 419 -13.73 12.67 0.97
CA VAL A 419 -15.15 12.76 0.60
C VAL A 419 -15.99 12.16 1.72
N TYR A 420 -16.52 13.02 2.58
CA TYR A 420 -17.24 12.65 3.79
C TYR A 420 -18.74 12.51 3.56
N VAL A 421 -19.38 11.63 4.32
CA VAL A 421 -20.83 11.47 4.36
C VAL A 421 -21.28 11.55 5.81
N LYS A 422 -22.27 12.39 6.10
CA LYS A 422 -22.88 12.44 7.45
C LYS A 422 -23.68 11.16 7.67
N SER A 423 -23.24 10.29 8.57
CA SER A 423 -23.91 9.01 8.88
C SER A 423 -24.26 8.86 10.36
N ILE A 424 -25.18 7.95 10.68
CA ILE A 424 -25.49 7.53 12.05
C ILE A 424 -24.78 6.22 12.45
N VAL A 425 -23.77 5.79 11.68
CA VAL A 425 -23.02 4.56 11.97
C VAL A 425 -22.23 4.75 13.26
N SER A 426 -22.46 3.87 14.24
CA SER A 426 -21.75 3.93 15.52
C SER A 426 -20.36 3.33 15.43
N VAL A 427 -19.38 4.00 16.05
CA VAL A 427 -18.02 3.47 16.23
C VAL A 427 -17.86 2.69 17.53
N LEU A 428 -18.91 2.51 18.31
CA LEU A 428 -18.87 1.82 19.61
C LEU A 428 -19.20 0.31 19.51
N GLY A 429 -19.41 -0.21 18.29
CA GLY A 429 -19.52 -1.65 18.03
C GLY A 429 -20.83 -2.30 18.45
N ALA A 430 -21.89 -1.53 18.70
CA ALA A 430 -23.12 -2.09 19.27
C ALA A 430 -24.02 -2.85 18.26
N HIS A 431 -23.92 -2.61 16.94
CA HIS A 431 -24.88 -3.19 15.98
C HIS A 431 -24.26 -3.47 14.60
N LYS A 432 -24.36 -4.72 14.15
CA LYS A 432 -24.05 -5.19 12.78
C LYS A 432 -25.13 -4.71 11.80
N LEU A 433 -24.83 -3.89 10.77
CA LEU A 433 -25.75 -3.46 9.68
C LEU A 433 -26.38 -4.65 8.90
N GLU A 434 -27.61 -5.06 9.21
CA GLU A 434 -28.26 -6.14 8.44
C GLU A 434 -28.56 -5.71 7.00
N SER A 435 -28.11 -6.53 6.04
CA SER A 435 -28.44 -6.34 4.63
C SER A 435 -29.88 -6.77 4.34
N ARG A 436 -30.53 -6.07 3.41
CA ARG A 436 -31.90 -6.32 3.02
C ARG A 436 -32.00 -7.67 2.29
N ASN A 437 -32.66 -8.66 2.89
CA ASN A 437 -33.28 -9.76 2.14
C ASN A 437 -34.52 -9.20 1.41
N ASN A 438 -34.30 -8.49 0.30
CA ASN A 438 -35.35 -8.26 -0.69
C ASN A 438 -34.77 -8.55 -2.06
N SER A 439 -35.48 -9.39 -2.81
CA SER A 439 -35.31 -9.79 -4.21
C SER A 439 -35.48 -8.62 -5.20
N SER A 440 -34.97 -7.46 -4.85
CA SER A 440 -34.70 -6.33 -5.72
C SER A 440 -33.30 -5.83 -5.35
N ALA A 441 -32.31 -6.70 -5.55
CA ALA A 441 -31.05 -6.19 -6.09
C ALA A 441 -31.46 -5.28 -7.25
N VAL A 442 -30.96 -4.05 -7.29
CA VAL A 442 -30.77 -3.45 -8.60
C VAL A 442 -29.86 -4.45 -9.30
N ASN A 443 -30.47 -5.29 -10.13
CA ASN A 443 -29.77 -6.04 -11.15
C ASN A 443 -29.09 -4.95 -11.97
N PHE A 444 -27.84 -4.66 -11.63
CA PHE A 444 -26.92 -4.19 -12.63
C PHE A 444 -26.78 -5.38 -13.57
N SER A 445 -27.59 -5.36 -14.63
CA SER A 445 -27.34 -6.20 -15.78
C SER A 445 -25.87 -5.98 -16.13
N PRO A 446 -25.05 -7.04 -16.23
CA PRO A 446 -23.82 -6.92 -16.98
C PRO A 446 -24.25 -6.47 -18.37
N LEU A 447 -23.75 -5.34 -18.84
CA LEU A 447 -23.87 -4.98 -20.25
C LEU A 447 -23.11 -6.04 -21.04
N THR A 448 -23.81 -7.12 -21.37
CA THR A 448 -23.37 -8.12 -22.34
C THR A 448 -23.44 -7.46 -23.70
N HIS A 449 -22.27 -7.37 -24.34
CA HIS A 449 -21.97 -6.84 -25.67
C HIS A 449 -21.50 -5.39 -25.74
N PHE A 450 -20.19 -5.23 -25.53
CA PHE A 450 -19.39 -4.32 -26.36
C PHE A 450 -18.64 -5.15 -27.41
N PRO A 451 -18.46 -4.61 -28.63
CA PRO A 451 -17.85 -5.33 -29.74
C PRO A 451 -16.42 -5.72 -29.36
N SER A 452 -16.08 -6.98 -29.64
CA SER A 452 -14.73 -7.51 -29.54
C SER A 452 -13.76 -6.62 -30.33
N GLY A 453 -13.07 -5.74 -29.60
CA GLY A 453 -11.81 -5.16 -30.05
C GLY A 453 -10.81 -6.29 -30.32
N PRO A 454 -9.84 -6.08 -31.22
CA PRO A 454 -8.95 -7.14 -31.67
C PRO A 454 -8.28 -7.81 -30.48
N SER A 455 -8.30 -9.15 -30.47
CA SER A 455 -7.68 -9.99 -29.45
C SER A 455 -6.26 -9.50 -29.15
N ILE A 456 -6.10 -8.82 -28.03
CA ILE A 456 -4.78 -8.51 -27.48
C ILE A 456 -4.22 -9.87 -27.08
N VAL A 457 -3.22 -10.31 -27.83
CA VAL A 457 -2.38 -11.46 -27.47
C VAL A 457 -1.97 -11.29 -26.01
N ASP A 458 -2.21 -12.31 -25.19
CA ASP A 458 -1.92 -12.35 -23.74
C ASP A 458 -0.58 -11.67 -23.42
N ARG A 459 -0.61 -10.42 -22.94
CA ARG A 459 0.56 -9.69 -22.43
C ARG A 459 0.67 -9.92 -20.92
N GLU A 460 0.54 -11.17 -20.49
CA GLU A 460 0.64 -11.51 -19.07
C GLU A 460 2.10 -11.33 -18.60
N LEU A 461 2.29 -10.45 -17.61
CA LEU A 461 3.58 -10.27 -16.94
C LEU A 461 3.81 -11.46 -15.99
N HIS A 462 5.03 -11.96 -15.96
CA HIS A 462 5.43 -13.03 -15.06
C HIS A 462 6.71 -12.65 -14.32
N SER A 463 6.90 -13.28 -13.16
CA SER A 463 8.14 -13.17 -12.39
C SER A 463 9.17 -14.18 -12.89
N TYR A 464 10.41 -13.73 -13.00
CA TYR A 464 11.55 -14.52 -13.43
C TYR A 464 12.74 -14.30 -12.51
N SER A 465 13.64 -15.28 -12.51
CA SER A 465 14.88 -15.26 -11.77
C SER A 465 15.98 -15.88 -12.62
N ILE A 466 17.18 -15.29 -12.58
CA ILE A 466 18.37 -15.80 -13.27
C ILE A 466 19.25 -16.47 -12.25
N TRP A 467 19.54 -17.73 -12.52
CA TRP A 467 20.26 -18.62 -11.63
C TRP A 467 21.59 -19.02 -12.24
N ALA A 468 22.65 -18.90 -11.46
CA ALA A 468 23.91 -19.58 -11.69
C ALA A 468 23.82 -21.01 -11.20
N ILE A 469 24.11 -21.96 -12.08
CA ILE A 469 23.95 -23.40 -11.83
C ILE A 469 25.31 -24.00 -11.46
N PRO A 470 25.46 -24.59 -10.24
CA PRO A 470 26.69 -25.28 -9.87
C PRO A 470 26.94 -26.52 -10.76
N PRO A 471 28.21 -26.91 -10.98
CA PRO A 471 28.56 -28.14 -11.68
C PRO A 471 27.86 -29.38 -11.12
N ASN A 472 27.71 -30.43 -11.94
CA ASN A 472 26.91 -31.62 -11.57
C ASN A 472 27.40 -32.31 -10.29
N ASP A 473 28.71 -32.42 -10.09
CA ASP A 473 29.33 -33.03 -8.89
C ASP A 473 29.07 -32.19 -7.64
N VAL A 474 29.17 -30.87 -7.76
CA VAL A 474 28.86 -29.91 -6.69
C VAL A 474 27.38 -29.92 -6.37
N SER A 475 26.52 -29.86 -7.39
CA SER A 475 25.07 -29.96 -7.28
C SER A 475 24.65 -31.25 -6.58
N PHE A 476 25.29 -32.39 -6.88
CA PHE A 476 25.00 -33.66 -6.19
C PHE A 476 25.37 -33.60 -4.70
N ARG A 477 26.55 -33.06 -4.37
CA ARG A 477 26.98 -32.87 -2.97
C ARG A 477 26.01 -31.98 -2.19
N ILE A 478 25.60 -30.86 -2.78
CA ILE A 478 24.65 -29.91 -2.18
C ILE A 478 23.26 -30.54 -2.03
N LYS A 479 22.76 -31.28 -3.03
CA LYS A 479 21.46 -31.97 -2.94
C LYS A 479 21.41 -32.94 -1.77
N LYS A 480 22.48 -33.71 -1.53
CA LYS A 480 22.54 -34.64 -0.39
C LYS A 480 22.44 -33.89 0.95
N LEU A 481 23.06 -32.70 1.04
CA LEU A 481 22.94 -31.84 2.22
C LEU A 481 21.51 -31.32 2.39
N MET A 482 20.88 -30.82 1.31
CA MET A 482 19.49 -30.38 1.28
C MET A 482 18.52 -31.48 1.69
N GLU A 483 18.69 -32.71 1.20
CA GLU A 483 17.89 -33.88 1.56
C GLU A 483 18.00 -34.20 3.06
N GLY A 484 19.20 -34.11 3.62
CA GLY A 484 19.44 -34.34 5.04
C GLY A 484 18.78 -33.30 5.94
N LEU A 485 18.74 -32.03 5.51
CA LEU A 485 18.00 -30.97 6.22
C LEU A 485 16.49 -31.16 6.07
N ARG A 486 16.00 -31.38 4.84
CA ARG A 486 14.57 -31.55 4.55
C ARG A 486 13.96 -32.73 5.28
N ALA A 487 14.72 -33.82 5.46
CA ALA A 487 14.27 -34.99 6.21
C ALA A 487 13.96 -34.69 7.69
N GLU A 488 14.60 -33.66 8.27
CA GLU A 488 14.44 -33.27 9.67
C GLU A 488 13.47 -32.09 9.83
N PHE A 489 13.57 -31.08 8.96
CA PHE A 489 12.86 -29.81 9.10
C PHE A 489 11.70 -29.63 8.11
N GLY A 490 11.51 -30.55 7.16
CA GLY A 490 10.51 -30.42 6.10
C GLY A 490 10.94 -29.45 4.99
N GLY A 491 9.99 -28.93 4.21
CA GLY A 491 10.24 -28.00 3.10
C GLY A 491 10.25 -28.65 1.70
N PRO A 492 10.19 -27.85 0.62
CA PRO A 492 10.17 -28.35 -0.75
C PRO A 492 11.56 -28.84 -1.22
N GLU A 493 11.60 -29.58 -2.33
CA GLU A 493 12.86 -29.91 -3.00
C GLU A 493 13.36 -28.72 -3.82
N ILE A 494 14.56 -28.25 -3.52
CA ILE A 494 15.19 -27.10 -4.18
C ILE A 494 16.27 -27.62 -5.14
N LYS A 495 16.31 -27.05 -6.35
CA LYS A 495 17.46 -27.27 -7.26
C LYS A 495 18.63 -26.42 -6.77
N PRO A 496 19.86 -26.92 -6.61
CA PRO A 496 20.99 -26.07 -6.25
C PRO A 496 21.20 -24.95 -7.27
N HIS A 497 21.18 -23.71 -6.80
CA HIS A 497 21.43 -22.52 -7.61
C HIS A 497 21.92 -21.36 -6.76
N ILE A 498 22.61 -20.41 -7.38
CA ILE A 498 22.88 -19.08 -6.83
C ILE A 498 22.05 -18.09 -7.62
N THR A 499 21.24 -17.29 -6.96
CA THR A 499 20.41 -16.29 -7.63
C THR A 499 21.27 -15.09 -7.99
N VAL A 500 21.41 -14.84 -9.30
CA VAL A 500 22.22 -13.75 -9.87
C VAL A 500 21.37 -12.50 -10.02
N VAL A 501 20.17 -12.63 -10.57
CA VAL A 501 19.20 -11.54 -10.69
C VAL A 501 17.83 -12.11 -10.36
N GLY A 502 17.22 -11.64 -9.27
CA GLY A 502 15.84 -11.96 -8.94
C GLY A 502 14.88 -10.83 -9.33
N SER A 503 13.61 -10.99 -8.99
CA SER A 503 12.59 -9.93 -9.14
C SER A 503 12.42 -9.36 -10.55
N ILE A 504 12.81 -10.14 -11.58
CA ILE A 504 12.57 -9.75 -12.96
C ILE A 504 11.09 -9.91 -13.23
N ARG A 505 10.42 -8.85 -13.70
CA ARG A 505 9.00 -8.93 -14.04
C ARG A 505 8.76 -8.35 -15.43
N MET A 506 8.40 -9.21 -16.38
CA MET A 506 8.15 -8.84 -17.77
C MET A 506 7.38 -9.92 -18.51
N THR A 507 7.13 -9.74 -19.81
CA THR A 507 6.50 -10.77 -20.64
C THR A 507 7.49 -11.91 -20.94
N TYR A 508 6.96 -13.06 -21.32
CA TYR A 508 7.77 -14.22 -21.71
C TYR A 508 8.71 -13.95 -22.90
N GLU A 509 8.25 -13.20 -23.89
CA GLU A 509 9.06 -12.89 -25.07
C GLU A 509 10.20 -11.92 -24.73
N ASP A 510 9.91 -10.90 -23.91
CA ASP A 510 10.90 -9.90 -23.51
C ASP A 510 12.01 -10.51 -22.66
N VAL A 511 11.67 -11.36 -21.69
CA VAL A 511 12.68 -12.02 -20.85
C VAL A 511 13.59 -12.91 -21.68
N LEU A 512 13.03 -13.65 -22.64
CA LEU A 512 13.80 -14.52 -23.51
C LEU A 512 14.74 -13.73 -24.42
N ASN A 513 14.24 -12.65 -25.03
CA ASN A 513 15.03 -11.80 -25.91
C ASN A 513 16.16 -11.10 -25.15
N LYS A 514 15.85 -10.57 -23.96
CA LYS A 514 16.83 -9.88 -23.10
C LYS A 514 17.85 -10.85 -22.50
N PHE A 515 17.45 -12.08 -22.17
CA PHE A 515 18.39 -13.12 -21.72
C PHE A 515 19.32 -13.59 -22.86
N ARG A 516 18.81 -13.72 -24.08
CA ARG A 516 19.62 -14.08 -25.25
C ARG A 516 20.58 -12.98 -25.69
N SER A 517 20.29 -11.72 -25.36
CA SER A 517 21.14 -10.57 -25.66
C SER A 517 22.23 -10.31 -24.62
N LEU A 518 22.40 -11.20 -23.63
CA LEU A 518 23.48 -11.09 -22.64
C LEU A 518 24.84 -10.92 -23.34
N PRO A 519 25.63 -9.91 -22.96
CA PRO A 519 26.83 -9.52 -23.69
C PRO A 519 27.95 -10.56 -23.51
N SER A 520 28.06 -11.48 -24.47
CA SER A 520 29.01 -12.60 -24.48
C SER A 520 30.48 -12.21 -24.24
N LYS A 521 30.86 -10.96 -24.52
CA LYS A 521 32.21 -10.43 -24.26
C LYS A 521 32.55 -10.24 -22.78
N TYR A 522 31.56 -10.08 -21.91
CA TYR A 522 31.75 -9.81 -20.47
C TYR A 522 31.34 -10.96 -19.55
N PHE A 523 30.59 -11.93 -20.09
CA PHE A 523 30.10 -13.09 -19.34
C PHE A 523 30.98 -14.31 -19.61
N ARG A 524 31.86 -14.64 -18.66
CA ARG A 524 32.73 -15.83 -18.71
C ARG A 524 32.51 -16.70 -17.48
N ALA A 525 32.94 -17.95 -17.56
CA ALA A 525 32.91 -18.86 -16.42
C ALA A 525 33.78 -18.30 -15.29
N TYR A 526 33.26 -18.28 -14.08
CA TYR A 526 33.90 -17.67 -12.90
C TYR A 526 33.93 -18.64 -11.72
N GLN A 527 34.81 -18.37 -10.75
CA GLN A 527 34.89 -19.17 -9.52
C GLN A 527 33.92 -18.61 -8.46
N ALA A 528 33.19 -19.50 -7.81
CA ALA A 528 32.38 -19.22 -6.63
C ALA A 528 32.94 -19.99 -5.43
N LYS A 529 32.98 -19.35 -4.27
CA LYS A 529 33.49 -19.94 -3.03
C LYS A 529 32.49 -19.71 -1.91
N VAL A 530 32.16 -20.76 -1.17
CA VAL A 530 31.33 -20.65 0.03
C VAL A 530 32.15 -19.94 1.11
N ASN A 531 31.55 -18.94 1.76
CA ASN A 531 32.14 -18.24 2.89
C ASN A 531 31.69 -18.87 4.21
N LEU A 532 30.38 -18.89 4.46
CA LEU A 532 29.78 -19.47 5.67
C LEU A 532 28.34 -19.92 5.45
N VAL A 533 27.82 -20.67 6.42
CA VAL A 533 26.42 -21.08 6.49
C VAL A 533 25.67 -20.10 7.39
N VAL A 534 24.58 -19.53 6.89
CA VAL A 534 23.72 -18.61 7.64
C VAL A 534 22.31 -19.16 7.77
N THR A 535 21.59 -18.63 8.75
CA THR A 535 20.14 -18.82 8.88
C THR A 535 19.47 -17.47 8.97
N SER A 536 18.22 -17.39 8.50
CA SER A 536 17.45 -16.14 8.51
C SER A 536 15.96 -16.40 8.78
N ASN A 537 15.21 -15.32 9.00
CA ASN A 537 13.76 -15.37 9.16
C ASN A 537 12.98 -15.41 7.83
N PHE A 538 13.69 -15.39 6.69
CA PHE A 538 13.06 -15.43 5.37
C PHE A 538 12.74 -16.86 4.97
N TYR A 539 11.55 -17.10 4.42
CA TYR A 539 11.14 -18.41 3.94
C TYR A 539 12.11 -18.95 2.88
N HIS A 540 12.46 -18.13 1.89
CA HIS A 540 13.34 -18.53 0.79
C HIS A 540 14.84 -18.47 1.12
N GLN A 541 15.22 -18.04 2.33
CA GLN A 541 16.62 -17.98 2.77
C GLN A 541 16.78 -18.55 4.20
N CYS A 542 15.94 -19.53 4.56
CA CYS A 542 15.88 -20.05 5.93
C CYS A 542 17.23 -20.61 6.40
N VAL A 543 17.86 -21.45 5.57
CA VAL A 543 19.26 -21.89 5.73
C VAL A 543 19.95 -21.74 4.38
N SER A 544 21.06 -21.01 4.34
CA SER A 544 21.74 -20.67 3.09
C SER A 544 23.27 -20.70 3.24
N LEU A 545 23.95 -20.99 2.13
CA LEU A 545 25.38 -20.79 1.96
C LEU A 545 25.61 -19.38 1.43
N LEU A 546 26.30 -18.53 2.19
CA LEU A 546 26.77 -17.25 1.67
C LEU A 546 27.96 -17.49 0.75
N ILE A 547 27.91 -16.87 -0.43
CA ILE A 547 29.00 -16.91 -1.39
C ILE A 547 29.91 -15.70 -1.14
N ASP A 548 31.21 -15.98 -1.07
CA ASP A 548 32.25 -14.98 -0.88
C ASP A 548 32.19 -13.93 -2.01
N SER A 549 32.12 -12.65 -1.65
CA SER A 549 32.13 -11.48 -2.54
C SER A 549 33.39 -10.61 -2.38
N SER A 550 34.31 -10.92 -1.44
CA SER A 550 35.39 -10.01 -1.01
C SER A 550 36.80 -10.38 -1.51
N THR A 551 37.02 -11.59 -2.04
CA THR A 551 38.31 -12.01 -2.62
C THR A 551 38.44 -11.67 -4.11
N GLU A 552 39.66 -11.74 -4.66
CA GLU A 552 39.90 -11.53 -6.11
C GLU A 552 39.09 -12.50 -6.99
N VAL A 553 38.94 -13.75 -6.54
CA VAL A 553 38.05 -14.76 -7.14
C VAL A 553 36.59 -14.31 -7.09
N SER A 554 36.19 -13.75 -5.96
CA SER A 554 34.85 -13.23 -5.71
C SER A 554 34.52 -11.96 -6.52
N HIS A 555 35.53 -11.17 -6.89
CA HIS A 555 35.37 -9.97 -7.72
C HIS A 555 34.83 -10.30 -9.12
N GLN A 556 35.12 -11.50 -9.65
CA GLN A 556 34.55 -11.94 -10.93
C GLN A 556 33.05 -12.24 -10.84
N LEU A 557 32.62 -12.87 -9.74
CA LEU A 557 31.20 -13.08 -9.44
C LEU A 557 30.50 -11.74 -9.26
N ASP A 558 31.05 -10.84 -8.44
CA ASP A 558 30.49 -9.50 -8.22
C ASP A 558 30.35 -8.71 -9.54
N CYS A 559 31.41 -8.67 -10.35
CA CYS A 559 31.36 -8.02 -11.66
C CYS A 559 30.30 -8.65 -12.57
N THR A 560 30.22 -9.98 -12.62
CA THR A 560 29.25 -10.69 -13.47
C THR A 560 27.83 -10.39 -13.02
N THR A 561 27.55 -10.45 -11.72
CA THR A 561 26.26 -10.10 -11.12
C THR A 561 25.91 -8.66 -11.42
N ARG A 562 26.80 -7.69 -11.16
CA ARG A 562 26.54 -6.27 -11.42
C ARG A 562 26.28 -5.95 -12.88
N ILE A 563 27.03 -6.56 -13.81
CA ILE A 563 26.78 -6.40 -15.25
C ILE A 563 25.43 -7.02 -15.62
N CYS A 564 25.08 -8.16 -15.03
CA CYS A 564 23.78 -8.80 -15.22
C CYS A 564 22.68 -7.87 -14.71
N THR A 565 22.70 -7.50 -13.43
CA THR A 565 21.79 -6.58 -12.75
C THR A 565 21.58 -5.30 -13.56
N ALA A 566 22.66 -4.64 -14.01
CA ALA A 566 22.59 -3.44 -14.84
C ALA A 566 21.96 -3.71 -16.22
N HIS A 567 22.28 -4.84 -16.87
CA HIS A 567 21.61 -5.25 -18.11
C HIS A 567 20.10 -5.41 -17.92
N TRP A 568 19.68 -5.85 -16.73
CA TRP A 568 18.26 -6.00 -16.37
C TRP A 568 17.59 -4.71 -15.90
N GLY A 569 18.34 -3.64 -15.66
CA GLY A 569 17.83 -2.31 -15.28
C GLY A 569 17.81 -2.06 -13.77
N PHE A 570 18.49 -2.89 -12.99
CA PHE A 570 18.61 -2.75 -11.54
C PHE A 570 19.95 -2.06 -11.17
N HIS A 571 19.97 -1.30 -10.07
CA HIS A 571 21.14 -0.50 -9.65
C HIS A 571 22.15 -1.30 -8.83
N SER A 572 21.70 -2.11 -7.86
CA SER A 572 22.52 -3.10 -7.17
C SER A 572 21.89 -4.49 -7.20
N GLY A 573 22.72 -5.49 -6.89
CA GLY A 573 22.29 -6.87 -6.68
C GLY A 573 22.46 -7.23 -5.21
N GLY A 574 21.50 -7.96 -4.66
CA GLY A 574 21.63 -8.54 -3.33
C GLY A 574 22.86 -9.45 -3.19
N ARG A 575 23.30 -9.66 -1.95
CA ARG A 575 24.43 -10.54 -1.64
C ARG A 575 24.21 -11.94 -2.22
N PRO A 576 25.19 -12.55 -2.90
CA PRO A 576 25.01 -13.86 -3.52
C PRO A 576 24.94 -14.97 -2.45
N TYR A 577 23.92 -15.82 -2.56
CA TYR A 577 23.72 -16.96 -1.67
C TYR A 577 23.20 -18.17 -2.45
N LEU A 578 23.35 -19.36 -1.85
CA LEU A 578 22.70 -20.59 -2.28
C LEU A 578 21.85 -21.14 -1.14
N SER A 579 20.53 -21.22 -1.33
CA SER A 579 19.65 -21.75 -0.29
C SER A 579 19.78 -23.27 -0.17
N LEU A 580 19.82 -23.75 1.07
CA LEU A 580 19.82 -25.18 1.42
C LEU A 580 18.46 -25.67 1.90
N LEU A 581 17.65 -24.78 2.47
CA LEU A 581 16.33 -25.08 3.01
C LEU A 581 15.40 -23.88 2.83
N TYR A 582 14.19 -24.14 2.35
CA TYR A 582 13.08 -23.20 2.43
C TYR A 582 12.14 -23.66 3.55
N GLY A 583 11.72 -22.74 4.41
CA GLY A 583 10.87 -23.07 5.55
C GLY A 583 10.74 -21.95 6.57
N ASN A 584 9.71 -22.06 7.41
CA ASN A 584 9.47 -21.15 8.52
C ASN A 584 9.90 -21.83 9.83
N LEU A 585 11.20 -21.75 10.13
CA LEU A 585 11.76 -22.32 11.35
C LEU A 585 11.79 -21.28 12.49
N THR A 586 11.58 -21.73 13.73
CA THR A 586 11.82 -20.90 14.92
C THR A 586 13.30 -20.59 15.09
N GLU A 587 13.65 -19.66 15.98
CA GLU A 587 15.05 -19.33 16.24
C GLU A 587 15.85 -20.54 16.76
N GLU A 588 15.24 -21.35 17.63
CA GLU A 588 15.82 -22.58 18.15
C GLU A 588 16.01 -23.62 17.04
N GLU A 589 14.99 -23.83 16.20
CA GLU A 589 15.08 -24.76 15.07
C GLU A 589 16.17 -24.34 14.08
N ARG A 590 16.34 -23.05 13.82
CA ARG A 590 17.43 -22.54 12.97
C ARG A 590 18.81 -22.80 13.56
N LYS A 591 18.98 -22.67 14.88
CA LYS A 591 20.24 -23.03 15.56
C LYS A 591 20.56 -24.52 15.37
N ILE A 592 19.56 -25.39 15.55
CA ILE A 592 19.71 -26.83 15.33
C ILE A 592 20.00 -27.14 13.85
N ALA A 593 19.33 -26.46 12.92
CA ALA A 593 19.58 -26.63 11.48
C ALA A 593 21.02 -26.25 11.10
N LEU A 594 21.57 -25.20 11.68
CA LEU A 594 22.97 -24.80 11.47
C LEU A 594 23.97 -25.86 11.97
N GLU A 595 23.72 -26.43 13.14
CA GLU A 595 24.51 -27.56 13.67
C GLU A 595 24.38 -28.80 12.77
N LYS A 596 23.17 -29.06 12.27
CA LYS A 596 22.90 -30.18 11.37
C LYS A 596 23.70 -30.07 10.08
N VAL A 597 23.78 -28.88 9.46
CA VAL A 597 24.62 -28.65 8.27
C VAL A 597 26.06 -29.07 8.54
N SER A 598 26.63 -28.60 9.66
CA SER A 598 28.00 -28.93 10.08
C SER A 598 28.20 -30.42 10.30
N SER A 599 27.19 -31.14 10.80
CA SER A 599 27.24 -32.59 11.00
C SER A 599 27.22 -33.38 9.68
N LEU A 600 26.47 -32.90 8.69
CA LEU A 600 26.28 -33.55 7.39
C LEU A 600 27.48 -33.30 6.46
N ASP A 601 28.05 -32.09 6.50
CA ASP A 601 29.21 -31.72 5.70
C ASP A 601 30.07 -30.66 6.39
N LYS A 602 31.08 -31.11 7.14
CA LYS A 602 32.03 -30.25 7.87
C LYS A 602 32.87 -29.33 6.97
N ASN A 603 33.00 -29.68 5.68
CA ASN A 603 33.86 -28.97 4.73
C ASN A 603 33.04 -28.19 3.70
N ILE A 604 31.77 -27.90 3.99
CA ILE A 604 30.92 -27.14 3.06
C ILE A 604 31.39 -25.68 2.96
N SER A 605 31.82 -25.06 4.06
CA SER A 605 32.31 -23.68 4.09
C SER A 605 33.66 -23.47 3.39
N SER A 606 34.36 -24.54 3.00
CA SER A 606 35.59 -24.46 2.19
C SER A 606 35.37 -24.83 0.72
N LEU A 607 34.11 -25.05 0.31
CA LEU A 607 33.77 -25.46 -1.04
C LEU A 607 34.01 -24.31 -2.02
N SER A 608 34.77 -24.59 -3.09
CA SER A 608 34.98 -23.70 -4.24
C SER A 608 34.67 -24.45 -5.51
N PHE A 609 34.05 -23.78 -6.48
CA PHE A 609 33.62 -24.39 -7.73
C PHE A 609 33.46 -23.37 -8.86
N THR A 610 33.56 -23.85 -10.11
CA THR A 610 33.37 -23.01 -11.29
C THR A 610 31.90 -22.92 -11.65
N ILE A 611 31.35 -21.72 -11.81
CA ILE A 611 30.08 -21.48 -12.49
C ILE A 611 30.35 -21.34 -13.98
N SER A 612 29.73 -22.19 -14.79
CA SER A 612 29.81 -22.14 -16.25
C SER A 612 28.44 -22.13 -16.94
N GLN A 613 27.36 -22.02 -16.16
CA GLN A 613 26.00 -22.07 -16.71
C GLN A 613 25.09 -21.10 -15.95
N LEU A 614 24.36 -20.30 -16.71
CA LEU A 614 23.23 -19.50 -16.23
C LEU A 614 21.94 -20.10 -16.77
N ALA A 615 20.85 -19.93 -16.05
CA ALA A 615 19.52 -20.30 -16.51
C ALA A 615 18.49 -19.29 -16.02
N VAL A 616 17.54 -18.95 -16.89
CA VAL A 616 16.38 -18.15 -16.51
C VAL A 616 15.22 -19.08 -16.17
N TYR A 617 14.61 -18.84 -15.02
CA TYR A 617 13.46 -19.55 -14.52
C TYR A 617 12.28 -18.61 -14.43
N LYS A 618 11.10 -19.08 -14.85
CA LYS A 618 9.83 -18.47 -14.47
C LYS A 618 9.51 -18.95 -13.06
N ILE A 619 9.28 -18.02 -12.16
CA ILE A 619 9.03 -18.30 -10.75
C ILE A 619 7.68 -17.72 -10.34
N ASP A 620 6.96 -18.44 -9.50
CA ASP A 620 5.85 -17.88 -8.73
C ASP A 620 6.24 -17.98 -7.26
N TYR A 621 6.71 -16.88 -6.68
CA TYR A 621 7.17 -16.84 -5.29
C TYR A 621 6.03 -17.11 -4.29
N ARG A 622 4.76 -17.09 -4.72
CA ARG A 622 3.61 -17.48 -3.90
C ARG A 622 3.41 -19.00 -3.89
N ASP A 623 3.94 -19.73 -4.88
CA ASP A 623 3.95 -21.19 -4.90
C ASP A 623 5.10 -21.75 -4.06
N ILE A 624 4.82 -21.94 -2.77
CA ILE A 624 5.76 -22.56 -1.82
C ILE A 624 6.08 -24.04 -2.15
N THR A 625 5.33 -24.68 -3.05
CA THR A 625 5.60 -26.07 -3.48
C THR A 625 6.66 -26.15 -4.58
N LEU A 626 7.01 -25.02 -5.19
CA LEU A 626 7.97 -24.87 -6.30
C LEU A 626 7.58 -25.64 -7.57
N LYS A 627 6.32 -26.08 -7.70
CA LYS A 627 5.86 -26.87 -8.85
C LYS A 627 5.61 -26.02 -10.08
N SER A 628 5.26 -24.76 -9.89
CA SER A 628 5.09 -23.79 -10.99
C SER A 628 6.43 -23.26 -11.52
N TRP A 629 7.55 -23.54 -10.84
CA TRP A 629 8.85 -22.99 -11.19
C TRP A 629 9.46 -23.76 -12.36
N GLU A 630 9.58 -23.11 -13.51
CA GLU A 630 10.01 -23.73 -14.75
C GLU A 630 11.27 -23.09 -15.32
N LYS A 631 12.20 -23.92 -15.80
CA LYS A 631 13.38 -23.43 -16.52
C LYS A 631 12.96 -23.04 -17.93
N ILE A 632 13.22 -21.80 -18.31
CA ILE A 632 12.83 -21.24 -19.60
C ILE A 632 13.96 -21.36 -20.63
N ALA A 633 15.17 -20.96 -20.24
CA ALA A 633 16.34 -21.03 -21.09
C ALA A 633 17.62 -21.17 -20.26
N GLU A 634 18.70 -21.57 -20.93
CA GLU A 634 20.02 -21.67 -20.34
C GLU A 634 21.07 -21.04 -21.25
N TYR A 635 22.15 -20.58 -20.63
CA TYR A 635 23.26 -19.92 -21.29
C TYR A 635 24.57 -20.50 -20.74
N ALA A 636 25.36 -21.11 -21.62
CA ALA A 636 26.67 -21.61 -21.26
C ALA A 636 27.69 -20.46 -21.28
N LEU A 637 28.37 -20.25 -20.15
CA LEU A 637 29.42 -19.26 -20.04
C LEU A 637 30.71 -19.81 -20.64
N PRO A 638 31.34 -19.11 -21.59
CA PRO A 638 32.62 -19.53 -22.15
C PRO A 638 33.71 -19.52 -21.07
N PHE A 639 34.58 -20.54 -21.10
CA PHE A 639 35.81 -20.56 -20.30
C PHE A 639 36.83 -19.57 -20.87
N HIS A 640 37.80 -19.21 -20.03
CA HIS A 640 38.88 -18.28 -20.40
C HIS A 640 39.82 -18.83 -21.47
#